data_AF-E2BAQ3-F1
#
_entry.id   AF-E2BAQ3-F1
#
_cell.length_a   1.000
_cell.length_b   1.000
_cell.length_c   1.000
_cell.angle_alpha   90.00
_cell.angle_beta   90.00
_cell.angle_gamma   90.00
#
_symmetry.space_group_name_H-M   'P 1'
#
loop_
_entity.id
_entity.type
_entity.pdbx_description
1 polymer ?
#
loop_
_entity_poly.entity_id
_entity_poly.type
_entity_poly.pdbx_seq_one_letter_code
_entity_poly.pdbx_strand_id
1 'polypeptide(L)'
;MAHIACDFYKVNYSTVSPDGWFYTNDIGYYDNDGDIFVMGRKSNLINFKGYYYSPITIENFISRYSAVDKVAVVATKNEQDVDHPTAYILKKPGQYVDAEAVIAEVDAKFDDHMKLRGGIKIVNEMPGMIDGNIDRRTRDIGFFSNMAYENVPFTVKDNVLIGQRIPCEDLDNVNIGKLILKTLKSQPNHIAQIDAETGKKITFDEIRNISVKLAIWMKNEDIFPGDLVGICTNHHVGMYALLACLYIGAVPIVLKYNQHANEDISYHFVRTRPKVIFFDKMQPQESELTDKEDDMRMVLSVLLDVLPSNLFNESSSVTTFTYKSLISRIDEYYNQMEVDCFTCTELDQFRLETMAIIYTRGSNDLNKAVRISHKAVMSLINQEFIAALNGSTGMWVGPLYLFPNLIIAIHSILKYKQTIKFEGDDMRKMCTVMKKYEVNWVRLETNLCQTILDSGGLLLSNVSSLKLLIFNGSRMDPSFYTELTNLLPICCGKNTVIMSLYGKMETGIISFQKFNRKPGSSGHVGKNVRLKITNFMSETPLGPNMPGDIWCNCWGVSEKYYDTNDVNNMCVTNSEGWHCTGDVGYYDEDGDIYVTNRVEDLVNFREFCFSPTIIEKIIKEEPAVDEVAVVAMPHNVDTEHPMAFITIKKGERMKKKDIENIAAEKLWNCMQLRGGVMILDRMPHGSDGNVDRSYLRRVYKKKYDEYCIP
;
A
#
# COMPACT_ATOMS: atom_id res chain seq x y z
N MET A 1 -32.26 -40.47 -15.27
CA MET A 1 -31.55 -39.20 -15.56
C MET A 1 -31.32 -38.34 -14.32
N ALA A 2 -32.27 -38.21 -13.38
CA ALA A 2 -32.11 -37.38 -12.17
C ALA A 2 -30.91 -37.78 -11.26
N HIS A 3 -30.66 -39.08 -11.06
CA HIS A 3 -29.50 -39.56 -10.27
C HIS A 3 -28.14 -39.19 -10.89
N ILE A 4 -28.04 -39.11 -12.22
CA ILE A 4 -26.78 -38.81 -12.92
C ILE A 4 -26.44 -37.31 -12.84
N ALA A 5 -27.45 -36.43 -12.77
CA ALA A 5 -27.24 -35.00 -12.63
C ALA A 5 -26.75 -34.59 -11.22
N CYS A 6 -27.19 -35.30 -10.18
CA CYS A 6 -26.79 -34.99 -8.79
C CYS A 6 -25.30 -35.24 -8.54
N ASP A 7 -24.73 -36.32 -9.08
CA ASP A 7 -23.31 -36.65 -8.92
C ASP A 7 -22.38 -35.70 -9.68
N PHE A 8 -22.81 -35.17 -10.83
CA PHE A 8 -21.99 -34.26 -11.65
C PHE A 8 -21.97 -32.82 -11.11
N TYR A 9 -23.04 -32.37 -10.43
CA TYR A 9 -23.19 -30.98 -9.95
C TYR A 9 -23.09 -30.79 -8.43
N LYS A 10 -22.81 -31.85 -7.64
CA LYS A 10 -22.80 -31.80 -6.16
C LYS A 10 -24.05 -31.13 -5.56
N VAL A 11 -25.23 -31.43 -6.09
CA VAL A 11 -26.49 -30.83 -5.63
C VAL A 11 -26.98 -31.59 -4.39
N ASN A 12 -27.42 -30.84 -3.37
CA ASN A 12 -27.87 -31.37 -2.08
C ASN A 12 -29.13 -32.26 -2.27
N TYR A 13 -29.22 -33.41 -1.57
CA TYR A 13 -30.32 -34.38 -1.70
C TYR A 13 -31.71 -33.82 -1.33
N SER A 14 -31.79 -32.62 -0.76
CA SER A 14 -33.03 -31.92 -0.43
C SER A 14 -33.79 -31.33 -1.63
N THR A 15 -33.27 -31.47 -2.86
CA THR A 15 -33.79 -30.78 -4.07
C THR A 15 -34.63 -31.69 -4.99
N VAL A 16 -34.79 -32.96 -4.64
CA VAL A 16 -35.61 -33.94 -5.38
C VAL A 16 -36.66 -34.52 -4.43
N SER A 17 -37.92 -34.55 -4.85
CA SER A 17 -39.01 -35.11 -4.04
C SER A 17 -38.93 -36.64 -3.98
N PRO A 18 -39.57 -37.29 -2.98
CA PRO A 18 -39.57 -38.75 -2.84
C PRO A 18 -40.13 -39.51 -4.05
N ASP A 19 -40.97 -38.87 -4.86
CA ASP A 19 -41.56 -39.37 -6.10
C ASP A 19 -40.76 -38.99 -7.36
N GLY A 20 -39.56 -38.42 -7.21
CA GLY A 20 -38.58 -38.24 -8.29
C GLY A 20 -38.65 -36.91 -9.04
N TRP A 21 -39.44 -35.94 -8.57
CA TRP A 21 -39.52 -34.61 -9.18
C TRP A 21 -38.39 -33.71 -8.71
N PHE A 22 -37.83 -32.93 -9.64
CA PHE A 22 -36.78 -31.96 -9.36
C PHE A 22 -37.40 -30.60 -9.02
N TYR A 23 -37.09 -30.05 -7.85
CA TYR A 23 -37.53 -28.71 -7.48
C TYR A 23 -36.67 -27.65 -8.19
N THR A 24 -37.17 -27.12 -9.30
CA THR A 24 -36.47 -26.09 -10.11
C THR A 24 -36.25 -24.77 -9.36
N ASN A 25 -37.02 -24.54 -8.29
CA ASN A 25 -37.15 -23.26 -7.60
C ASN A 25 -37.64 -22.11 -8.50
N ASP A 26 -38.12 -22.39 -9.70
CA ASP A 26 -38.78 -21.43 -10.56
C ASP A 26 -40.28 -21.36 -10.20
N ILE A 27 -40.85 -20.17 -10.26
CA ILE A 27 -42.26 -19.89 -10.01
C ILE A 27 -42.89 -19.61 -11.36
N GLY A 28 -44.03 -20.20 -11.63
CA GLY A 28 -44.80 -19.91 -12.82
C GLY A 28 -46.27 -20.24 -12.63
N TYR A 29 -47.08 -19.79 -13.58
CA TYR A 29 -48.46 -20.22 -13.73
C TYR A 29 -48.67 -20.68 -15.18
N TYR A 30 -49.74 -21.42 -15.44
CA TYR A 30 -50.18 -21.70 -16.80
C TYR A 30 -51.53 -21.03 -17.01
N ASP A 31 -51.80 -20.57 -18.23
CA ASP A 31 -53.11 -20.01 -18.58
C ASP A 31 -54.11 -21.10 -19.02
N ASN A 32 -55.32 -20.68 -19.40
CA ASN A 32 -56.39 -21.59 -19.82
C ASN A 32 -56.07 -22.35 -21.12
N ASP A 33 -55.11 -21.86 -21.91
CA ASP A 33 -54.64 -22.48 -23.15
C ASP A 33 -53.46 -23.44 -22.90
N GLY A 34 -52.97 -23.49 -21.65
CA GLY A 34 -51.90 -24.39 -21.22
C GLY A 34 -50.49 -23.82 -21.39
N ASP A 35 -50.37 -22.55 -21.75
CA ASP A 35 -49.08 -21.88 -21.91
C ASP A 35 -48.47 -21.58 -20.54
N ILE A 36 -47.19 -21.95 -20.35
CA ILE A 36 -46.47 -21.81 -19.08
C ILE A 36 -45.71 -20.48 -19.04
N PHE A 37 -46.03 -19.65 -18.04
CA PHE A 37 -45.36 -18.37 -17.78
C PHE A 37 -44.45 -18.49 -16.57
N VAL A 38 -43.14 -18.38 -16.78
CA VAL A 38 -42.14 -18.37 -15.69
C VAL A 38 -41.96 -16.94 -15.16
N MET A 39 -42.30 -16.74 -13.89
CA MET A 39 -42.33 -15.45 -13.18
C MET A 39 -41.03 -15.11 -12.44
N GLY A 40 -40.11 -16.07 -12.33
CA GLY A 40 -38.79 -15.91 -11.68
C GLY A 40 -38.47 -17.02 -10.69
N ARG A 41 -37.40 -16.88 -9.90
CA ARG A 41 -36.98 -17.87 -8.89
C ARG A 41 -37.53 -17.55 -7.51
N LYS A 42 -37.96 -18.58 -6.77
CA LYS A 42 -38.39 -18.52 -5.36
C LYS A 42 -37.36 -17.89 -4.43
N SER A 43 -36.07 -18.05 -4.73
CA SER A 43 -34.97 -17.42 -3.98
C SER A 43 -34.80 -15.91 -4.22
N ASN A 44 -35.50 -15.35 -5.22
CA ASN A 44 -35.42 -13.94 -5.62
C ASN A 44 -36.69 -13.15 -5.30
N LEU A 45 -37.64 -13.72 -4.55
CA LEU A 45 -38.84 -13.02 -4.11
C LEU A 45 -38.52 -11.99 -3.01
N ILE A 46 -39.23 -10.86 -3.04
CA ILE A 46 -39.23 -9.89 -1.94
C ILE A 46 -40.35 -10.26 -0.98
N ASN A 47 -40.07 -10.26 0.34
CA ASN A 47 -41.05 -10.50 1.38
C ASN A 47 -41.30 -9.22 2.20
N PHE A 48 -42.34 -8.47 1.85
CA PHE A 48 -42.76 -7.32 2.66
C PHE A 48 -43.91 -7.72 3.58
N LYS A 49 -43.64 -7.84 4.90
CA LYS A 49 -44.65 -8.15 5.93
C LYS A 49 -45.54 -9.37 5.60
N GLY A 50 -44.97 -10.43 5.03
CA GLY A 50 -45.68 -11.66 4.67
C GLY A 50 -46.24 -11.70 3.25
N TYR A 51 -46.14 -10.60 2.49
CA TYR A 51 -46.48 -10.56 1.07
C TYR A 51 -45.23 -10.87 0.23
N TYR A 52 -45.30 -11.97 -0.53
CA TYR A 52 -44.23 -12.39 -1.43
C TYR A 52 -44.56 -11.98 -2.87
N TYR A 53 -43.63 -11.32 -3.53
CA TYR A 53 -43.80 -10.93 -4.94
C TYR A 53 -42.47 -10.88 -5.69
N SER A 54 -42.56 -10.94 -7.02
CA SER A 54 -41.38 -10.90 -7.90
C SER A 54 -40.95 -9.45 -8.12
N PRO A 55 -39.66 -9.11 -7.93
CA PRO A 55 -39.13 -7.78 -8.24
C PRO A 55 -39.27 -7.43 -9.73
N ILE A 56 -39.36 -8.43 -10.60
CA ILE A 56 -39.38 -8.23 -12.06
C ILE A 56 -40.56 -7.39 -12.53
N THR A 57 -41.66 -7.39 -11.78
CA THR A 57 -42.84 -6.58 -12.10
C THR A 57 -42.52 -5.08 -11.99
N ILE A 58 -41.77 -4.69 -10.96
CA ILE A 58 -41.33 -3.30 -10.76
C ILE A 58 -40.18 -2.98 -11.72
N GLU A 59 -39.24 -3.90 -11.93
CA GLU A 59 -38.15 -3.74 -12.89
C GLU A 59 -38.67 -3.50 -14.31
N ASN A 60 -39.65 -4.28 -14.77
CA ASN A 60 -40.27 -4.13 -16.08
C ASN A 60 -41.06 -2.82 -16.25
N PHE A 61 -41.45 -2.19 -15.14
CA PHE A 61 -42.09 -0.88 -15.17
C PHE A 61 -41.02 0.22 -15.28
N ILE A 62 -39.99 0.17 -14.43
CA ILE A 62 -38.91 1.16 -14.43
C ILE A 62 -38.04 1.08 -15.71
N SER A 63 -37.89 -0.11 -16.31
CA SER A 63 -37.12 -0.28 -17.55
C SER A 63 -37.74 0.42 -18.77
N ARG A 64 -39.00 0.88 -18.68
CA ARG A 64 -39.68 1.60 -19.76
C ARG A 64 -39.26 3.06 -19.88
N TYR A 65 -38.63 3.62 -18.85
CA TYR A 65 -38.13 4.99 -18.91
C TYR A 65 -36.95 5.07 -19.90
N SER A 66 -37.04 5.98 -20.87
CA SER A 66 -36.06 6.09 -21.95
C SER A 66 -34.63 6.34 -21.45
N ALA A 67 -34.49 7.02 -20.30
CA ALA A 67 -33.23 7.32 -19.62
C ALA A 67 -32.60 6.12 -18.88
N VAL A 68 -33.33 5.03 -18.68
CA VAL A 68 -32.86 3.83 -17.97
C VAL A 68 -32.20 2.86 -18.96
N ASP A 69 -30.98 2.44 -18.63
CA ASP A 69 -30.26 1.37 -19.36
C ASP A 69 -30.55 0.01 -18.73
N LYS A 70 -30.39 -0.11 -17.41
CA LYS A 70 -30.72 -1.32 -16.63
C LYS A 70 -31.35 -0.96 -15.29
N VAL A 71 -32.17 -1.87 -14.77
CA VAL A 71 -32.75 -1.75 -13.44
C VAL A 71 -32.74 -3.09 -12.70
N ALA A 72 -32.52 -3.05 -11.39
CA ALA A 72 -32.68 -4.17 -10.49
C ALA A 72 -33.46 -3.72 -9.27
N VAL A 73 -34.41 -4.53 -8.81
CA VAL A 73 -35.10 -4.30 -7.54
C VAL A 73 -34.71 -5.41 -6.57
N VAL A 74 -34.21 -5.00 -5.41
CA VAL A 74 -33.71 -5.91 -4.36
C VAL A 74 -34.29 -5.55 -3.00
N ALA A 75 -34.36 -6.52 -2.10
CA ALA A 75 -34.74 -6.30 -0.72
C ALA A 75 -33.56 -5.73 0.09
N THR A 76 -33.75 -4.58 0.72
CA THR A 76 -32.81 -3.98 1.67
C THR A 76 -33.47 -3.88 3.04
N LYS A 77 -32.79 -4.29 4.11
CA LYS A 77 -33.38 -4.26 5.46
C LYS A 77 -33.38 -2.85 6.06
N ASN A 78 -34.46 -2.47 6.75
CA ASN A 78 -34.45 -1.29 7.62
C ASN A 78 -33.90 -1.63 9.03
N GLU A 79 -33.83 -0.63 9.91
CA GLU A 79 -33.38 -0.78 11.31
C GLU A 79 -34.20 -1.79 12.14
N GLN A 80 -35.38 -2.20 11.65
CA GLN A 80 -36.28 -3.17 12.28
C GLN A 80 -36.26 -4.54 11.59
N ASP A 81 -35.26 -4.81 10.75
CA ASP A 81 -35.05 -6.08 10.03
C ASP A 81 -36.14 -6.44 9.00
N VAL A 82 -36.93 -5.45 8.57
CA VAL A 82 -37.98 -5.61 7.54
C VAL A 82 -37.38 -5.37 6.16
N ASP A 83 -37.62 -6.27 5.21
CA ASP A 83 -37.24 -6.09 3.81
C ASP A 83 -38.00 -4.90 3.21
N HIS A 84 -37.27 -3.89 2.74
CA HIS A 84 -37.81 -2.80 1.95
C HIS A 84 -37.34 -2.92 0.49
N PRO A 85 -38.22 -2.75 -0.48
CA PRO A 85 -37.85 -2.82 -1.88
C PRO A 85 -37.03 -1.58 -2.25
N THR A 86 -35.84 -1.79 -2.82
CA THR A 86 -34.94 -0.74 -3.32
C THR A 86 -34.65 -0.98 -4.79
N ALA A 87 -34.84 0.03 -5.64
CA ALA A 87 -34.45 -0.05 -7.04
C ALA A 87 -33.04 0.52 -7.25
N TYR A 88 -32.23 -0.18 -8.03
CA TYR A 88 -30.93 0.27 -8.53
C TYR A 88 -31.08 0.51 -10.03
N ILE A 89 -30.79 1.73 -10.47
CA ILE A 89 -30.97 2.16 -11.86
C ILE A 89 -29.62 2.54 -12.46
N LEU A 90 -29.21 1.82 -13.51
CA LEU A 90 -28.15 2.25 -14.40
C LEU A 90 -28.77 3.15 -15.47
N LYS A 91 -28.32 4.40 -15.54
CA LYS A 91 -28.80 5.36 -16.53
C LYS A 91 -28.01 5.25 -17.84
N LYS A 92 -28.64 5.60 -18.97
CA LYS A 92 -27.92 5.74 -20.24
C LYS A 92 -26.96 6.93 -20.18
N PRO A 93 -25.81 6.88 -20.88
CA PRO A 93 -24.84 7.97 -20.91
C PRO A 93 -25.48 9.32 -21.27
N GLY A 94 -25.17 10.36 -20.50
CA GLY A 94 -25.70 11.72 -20.70
C GLY A 94 -27.17 11.93 -20.32
N GLN A 95 -27.88 10.91 -19.85
CA GLN A 95 -29.29 11.03 -19.43
C GLN A 95 -29.42 11.32 -17.93
N TYR A 96 -30.60 11.81 -17.54
CA TYR A 96 -30.99 12.07 -16.16
C TYR A 96 -32.23 11.23 -15.80
N VAL A 97 -32.26 10.71 -14.57
CA VAL A 97 -33.40 9.96 -14.03
C VAL A 97 -33.83 10.68 -12.76
N ASP A 98 -35.06 11.18 -12.75
CA ASP A 98 -35.69 11.78 -11.56
C ASP A 98 -36.19 10.65 -10.65
N ALA A 99 -35.43 10.38 -9.59
CA ALA A 99 -35.74 9.31 -8.65
C ALA A 99 -37.07 9.53 -7.92
N GLU A 100 -37.43 10.77 -7.59
CA GLU A 100 -38.67 11.07 -6.86
C GLU A 100 -39.89 10.88 -7.76
N ALA A 101 -39.79 11.32 -9.02
CA ALA A 101 -40.85 11.08 -10.01
C ALA A 101 -41.09 9.59 -10.26
N VAL A 102 -40.01 8.80 -10.41
CA VAL A 102 -40.12 7.34 -10.62
C VAL A 102 -40.74 6.67 -9.39
N ILE A 103 -40.37 7.07 -8.16
CA ILE A 103 -41.00 6.55 -6.93
C ILE A 103 -42.49 6.88 -6.92
N ALA A 104 -42.87 8.13 -7.22
CA ALA A 104 -44.28 8.54 -7.23
C ALA A 104 -45.12 7.73 -8.25
N GLU A 105 -44.57 7.46 -9.43
CA GLU A 105 -45.25 6.66 -10.45
C GLU A 105 -45.33 5.17 -10.07
N VAL A 106 -44.29 4.62 -9.45
CA VAL A 106 -44.32 3.25 -8.90
C VAL A 106 -45.37 3.15 -7.79
N ASP A 107 -45.41 4.10 -6.86
CA ASP A 107 -46.35 4.14 -5.74
C ASP A 107 -47.80 4.35 -6.19
N ALA A 108 -48.03 5.02 -7.33
CA ALA A 108 -49.34 5.15 -7.94
C ALA A 108 -49.79 3.89 -8.70
N LYS A 109 -48.83 3.07 -9.18
CA LYS A 109 -49.10 1.92 -10.05
C LYS A 109 -49.23 0.61 -9.30
N PHE A 110 -48.51 0.43 -8.20
CA PHE A 110 -48.38 -0.84 -7.49
C PHE A 110 -49.00 -0.81 -6.10
N ASP A 111 -49.37 -2.00 -5.60
CA ASP A 111 -49.93 -2.16 -4.27
C ASP A 111 -48.97 -1.70 -3.17
N ASP A 112 -49.52 -1.38 -1.99
CA ASP A 112 -48.73 -0.82 -0.89
C ASP A 112 -47.51 -1.66 -0.49
N HIS A 113 -47.59 -2.99 -0.56
CA HIS A 113 -46.48 -3.89 -0.23
C HIS A 113 -45.34 -3.88 -1.26
N MET A 114 -45.55 -3.31 -2.45
CA MET A 114 -44.59 -3.25 -3.56
C MET A 114 -43.87 -1.90 -3.69
N LYS A 115 -44.27 -0.90 -2.89
CA LYS A 115 -43.67 0.45 -2.92
C LYS A 115 -42.18 0.43 -2.60
N LEU A 116 -41.42 1.28 -3.30
CA LEU A 116 -39.94 1.38 -3.19
C LEU A 116 -39.51 2.12 -1.92
N ARG A 117 -39.87 1.57 -0.76
CA ARG A 117 -39.59 2.20 0.55
C ARG A 117 -38.11 2.25 0.90
N GLY A 118 -37.27 1.43 0.26
CA GLY A 118 -35.82 1.56 0.35
C GLY A 118 -35.23 2.57 -0.66
N GLY A 119 -36.09 3.19 -1.46
CA GLY A 119 -35.77 4.25 -2.41
C GLY A 119 -35.25 3.76 -3.75
N ILE A 120 -34.77 4.72 -4.54
CA ILE A 120 -34.09 4.49 -5.81
C ILE A 120 -32.63 4.94 -5.67
N LYS A 121 -31.71 4.11 -6.13
CA LYS A 121 -30.27 4.40 -6.19
C LYS A 121 -29.83 4.42 -7.65
N ILE A 122 -29.42 5.58 -8.14
CA ILE A 122 -28.80 5.68 -9.47
C ILE A 122 -27.36 5.20 -9.36
N VAL A 123 -26.97 4.25 -10.20
CA VAL A 123 -25.64 3.61 -10.18
C VAL A 123 -24.93 3.74 -11.53
N ASN A 124 -23.60 3.68 -11.51
CA ASN A 124 -22.76 3.67 -12.72
C ASN A 124 -22.47 2.25 -13.23
N GLU A 125 -22.75 1.23 -12.41
CA GLU A 125 -22.69 -0.19 -12.78
C GLU A 125 -23.71 -0.97 -11.93
N MET A 126 -24.27 -2.06 -12.47
CA MET A 126 -25.23 -2.88 -11.75
C MET A 126 -24.54 -3.74 -10.67
N PRO A 127 -24.96 -3.66 -9.39
CA PRO A 127 -24.31 -4.40 -8.32
C PRO A 127 -24.50 -5.92 -8.50
N GLY A 128 -23.39 -6.66 -8.46
CA GLY A 128 -23.39 -8.12 -8.37
C GLY A 128 -23.68 -8.89 -9.66
N MET A 129 -23.36 -8.39 -10.86
CA MET A 129 -23.55 -9.20 -12.08
C MET A 129 -22.64 -10.45 -12.13
N ILE A 130 -23.23 -11.62 -12.40
CA ILE A 130 -22.54 -12.84 -12.86
C ILE A 130 -23.15 -13.20 -14.21
N ASP A 131 -22.34 -13.28 -15.27
CA ASP A 131 -22.76 -13.68 -16.63
C ASP A 131 -24.00 -12.91 -17.15
N GLY A 132 -24.09 -11.61 -16.85
CA GLY A 132 -25.20 -10.74 -17.27
C GLY A 132 -26.47 -10.82 -16.40
N ASN A 133 -26.49 -11.64 -15.35
CA ASN A 133 -27.60 -11.73 -14.38
C ASN A 133 -27.21 -11.11 -13.02
N ILE A 134 -28.14 -10.39 -12.40
CA ILE A 134 -27.93 -9.73 -11.09
C ILE A 134 -27.92 -10.78 -9.95
N ASP A 135 -26.85 -10.83 -9.16
CA ASP A 135 -26.74 -11.64 -7.93
C ASP A 135 -27.47 -10.97 -6.76
N ARG A 136 -28.77 -11.29 -6.66
CA ARG A 136 -29.69 -10.76 -5.64
C ARG A 136 -29.46 -11.33 -4.24
N ARG A 137 -28.43 -12.17 -4.02
CA ARG A 137 -28.10 -12.77 -2.71
C ARG A 137 -27.15 -11.93 -1.87
N THR A 138 -26.57 -10.87 -2.45
CA THR A 138 -25.62 -9.99 -1.75
C THR A 138 -26.39 -9.10 -0.77
N ARG A 139 -26.57 -9.59 0.46
CA ARG A 139 -27.38 -8.98 1.53
C ARG A 139 -26.67 -7.85 2.30
N ASP A 140 -25.39 -7.63 2.05
CA ASP A 140 -24.55 -6.62 2.72
C ASP A 140 -24.27 -5.38 1.84
N ILE A 141 -25.31 -4.77 1.28
CA ILE A 141 -25.15 -3.50 0.53
C ILE A 141 -24.77 -2.33 1.46
N GLY A 142 -24.96 -2.47 2.78
CA GLY A 142 -24.56 -1.47 3.79
C GLY A 142 -23.04 -1.32 3.96
N PHE A 143 -22.27 -2.40 3.77
CA PHE A 143 -20.80 -2.31 3.74
C PHE A 143 -20.32 -1.56 2.50
N PHE A 144 -21.03 -1.73 1.38
CA PHE A 144 -20.77 -0.98 0.17
C PHE A 144 -21.17 0.49 0.33
N SER A 145 -22.31 0.85 0.94
CA SER A 145 -22.77 2.25 0.97
C SER A 145 -21.88 3.23 1.74
N ASN A 146 -21.08 2.78 2.71
CA ASN A 146 -20.14 3.66 3.42
C ASN A 146 -18.77 3.78 2.73
N MET A 147 -18.50 2.98 1.69
CA MET A 147 -17.30 3.03 0.85
C MET A 147 -17.60 3.30 -0.65
N ALA A 148 -18.88 3.31 -1.00
CA ALA A 148 -19.39 3.48 -2.35
C ALA A 148 -19.39 4.95 -2.73
N TYR A 149 -18.52 5.29 -3.68
CA TYR A 149 -18.78 6.30 -4.70
C TYR A 149 -19.00 7.75 -4.25
N GLU A 150 -18.29 8.21 -3.23
CA GLU A 150 -17.76 9.56 -3.39
C GLU A 150 -16.58 9.44 -4.38
N ASN A 151 -16.81 9.88 -5.63
CA ASN A 151 -15.71 10.31 -6.51
C ASN A 151 -14.71 11.04 -5.61
N VAL A 152 -13.39 10.73 -5.65
CA VAL A 152 -12.48 11.69 -5.00
C VAL A 152 -12.82 13.01 -5.69
N PRO A 153 -13.27 14.05 -4.98
CA PRO A 153 -13.63 15.28 -5.64
C PRO A 153 -12.30 15.98 -5.95
N PHE A 154 -11.60 15.45 -6.95
CA PHE A 154 -10.51 16.15 -7.57
C PHE A 154 -11.05 16.91 -8.77
N THR A 155 -10.37 17.99 -9.09
CA THR A 155 -10.67 18.80 -10.26
C THR A 155 -9.40 18.90 -11.09
N VAL A 156 -9.54 18.99 -12.41
CA VAL A 156 -8.42 19.29 -13.29
C VAL A 156 -8.52 20.75 -13.69
N LYS A 157 -7.50 21.53 -13.39
CA LYS A 157 -7.40 22.94 -13.80
C LYS A 157 -6.00 23.20 -14.34
N ASP A 158 -5.91 23.74 -15.56
CA ASP A 158 -4.63 24.04 -16.21
C ASP A 158 -3.68 22.82 -16.22
N ASN A 159 -4.23 21.63 -16.52
CA ASN A 159 -3.54 20.33 -16.47
C ASN A 159 -2.97 19.93 -15.10
N VAL A 160 -3.46 20.53 -14.02
CA VAL A 160 -3.14 20.17 -12.63
C VAL A 160 -4.32 19.43 -12.03
N LEU A 161 -4.08 18.21 -11.54
CA LEU A 161 -5.03 17.43 -10.74
C LEU A 161 -5.00 17.97 -9.30
N ILE A 162 -6.13 18.46 -8.83
CA ILE A 162 -6.28 19.11 -7.52
C ILE A 162 -7.25 18.29 -6.69
N GLY A 163 -6.73 17.52 -5.74
CA GLY A 163 -7.57 16.78 -4.80
C GLY A 163 -8.35 17.70 -3.86
N GLN A 164 -9.46 17.20 -3.34
CA GLN A 164 -10.32 17.96 -2.42
C GLN A 164 -9.50 18.52 -1.26
N ARG A 165 -9.67 19.83 -1.00
CA ARG A 165 -9.07 20.48 0.15
C ARG A 165 -9.91 20.21 1.40
N ILE A 166 -9.32 19.55 2.38
CA ILE A 166 -9.93 19.39 3.71
C ILE A 166 -9.21 20.30 4.68
N PRO A 167 -9.90 21.26 5.32
CA PRO A 167 -9.30 22.05 6.40
C PRO A 167 -8.93 21.14 7.57
N CYS A 168 -7.73 21.30 8.11
CA CYS A 168 -7.33 20.69 9.37
C CYS A 168 -6.94 21.82 10.32
N GLU A 169 -7.71 21.99 11.39
CA GLU A 169 -7.38 22.97 12.42
C GLU A 169 -6.05 22.60 13.09
N ASP A 170 -5.22 23.61 13.33
CA ASP A 170 -3.99 23.55 14.12
C ASP A 170 -2.93 22.53 13.67
N LEU A 171 -2.94 22.13 12.39
CA LEU A 171 -2.03 21.10 11.86
C LEU A 171 -0.55 21.45 12.05
N ASP A 172 -0.20 22.74 12.04
CA ASP A 172 1.17 23.24 12.22
C ASP A 172 1.68 23.10 13.66
N ASN A 173 0.78 23.00 14.66
CA ASN A 173 1.16 22.87 16.09
C ASN A 173 0.84 21.49 16.68
N VAL A 174 0.48 20.50 15.85
CA VAL A 174 0.17 19.16 16.37
C VAL A 174 1.42 18.48 16.95
N ASN A 175 1.32 18.08 18.22
CA ASN A 175 2.24 17.15 18.86
C ASN A 175 1.65 15.72 18.87
N ILE A 176 2.11 14.89 17.92
CA ILE A 176 1.67 13.48 17.80
C ILE A 176 1.99 12.67 19.06
N GLY A 177 3.15 12.89 19.70
CA GLY A 177 3.53 12.19 20.93
C GLY A 177 2.49 12.41 22.04
N LYS A 178 2.03 13.65 22.20
CA LYS A 178 0.97 14.03 23.14
C LYS A 178 -0.37 13.37 22.82
N LEU A 179 -0.75 13.30 21.53
CA LEU A 179 -1.97 12.62 21.09
C LEU A 179 -1.92 11.11 21.36
N ILE A 180 -0.80 10.46 21.03
CA ILE A 180 -0.58 9.03 21.29
C ILE A 180 -0.64 8.75 22.79
N LEU A 181 0.13 9.48 23.60
CA LEU A 181 0.17 9.28 25.05
C LEU A 181 -1.23 9.45 25.68
N LYS A 182 -1.96 10.49 25.28
CA LYS A 182 -3.34 10.71 25.72
C LYS A 182 -4.25 9.54 25.35
N THR A 183 -4.12 9.03 24.13
CA THR A 183 -4.92 7.90 23.64
C THR A 183 -4.63 6.63 24.41
N LEU A 184 -3.35 6.30 24.63
CA LEU A 184 -2.93 5.14 25.42
C LEU A 184 -3.43 5.21 26.88
N LYS A 185 -3.45 6.42 27.48
CA LYS A 185 -4.02 6.65 28.82
C LYS A 185 -5.54 6.48 28.87
N SER A 186 -6.24 6.78 27.78
CA SER A 186 -7.71 6.78 27.77
C SER A 186 -8.36 5.39 27.79
N GLN A 187 -7.66 4.36 27.31
CA GLN A 187 -8.19 2.98 27.19
C GLN A 187 -7.09 1.95 27.53
N PRO A 188 -6.59 1.92 28.78
CA PRO A 188 -5.40 1.14 29.14
C PRO A 188 -5.54 -0.36 28.84
N ASN A 189 -6.73 -0.93 29.01
CA ASN A 189 -7.01 -2.36 28.81
C ASN A 189 -7.24 -2.74 27.34
N HIS A 190 -7.24 -1.78 26.40
CA HIS A 190 -7.42 -2.08 24.99
C HIS A 190 -6.23 -2.87 24.45
N ILE A 191 -6.49 -3.94 23.70
CA ILE A 191 -5.45 -4.76 23.07
C ILE A 191 -5.00 -4.05 21.79
N ALA A 192 -3.85 -3.36 21.85
CA ALA A 192 -3.24 -2.74 20.67
C ALA A 192 -2.78 -3.77 19.65
N GLN A 193 -2.06 -4.78 20.14
CA GLN A 193 -1.28 -5.65 19.29
C GLN A 193 -1.31 -7.08 19.81
N ILE A 194 -1.28 -8.04 18.88
CA ILE A 194 -1.03 -9.44 19.16
C ILE A 194 0.20 -9.87 18.36
N ASP A 195 1.17 -10.45 19.06
CA ASP A 195 2.30 -11.13 18.44
C ASP A 195 1.83 -12.45 17.82
N ALA A 196 1.98 -12.60 16.50
CA ALA A 196 1.41 -13.74 15.78
C ALA A 196 2.04 -15.08 16.16
N GLU A 197 3.33 -15.08 16.52
CA GLU A 197 4.10 -16.28 16.82
C GLU A 197 3.81 -16.79 18.24
N THR A 198 3.90 -15.89 19.22
CA THR A 198 3.71 -16.23 20.64
C THR A 198 2.26 -16.17 21.09
N GLY A 199 1.39 -15.46 20.34
CA GLY A 199 0.02 -15.15 20.75
C GLY A 199 -0.08 -14.13 21.89
N LYS A 200 1.04 -13.53 22.32
CA LYS A 200 1.06 -12.53 23.38
C LYS A 200 0.23 -11.32 22.97
N LYS A 201 -0.70 -10.93 23.84
CA LYS A 201 -1.49 -9.70 23.70
C LYS A 201 -0.74 -8.57 24.40
N ILE A 202 -0.62 -7.43 23.72
CA ILE A 202 0.02 -6.22 24.21
C ILE A 202 -1.05 -5.15 24.31
N THR A 203 -1.23 -4.60 25.52
CA THR A 203 -2.25 -3.59 25.80
C THR A 203 -1.73 -2.18 25.59
N PHE A 204 -2.64 -1.20 25.55
CA PHE A 204 -2.28 0.22 25.55
C PHE A 204 -1.48 0.60 26.81
N ASP A 205 -1.83 0.00 27.95
CA ASP A 205 -1.10 0.19 29.21
C ASP A 205 0.36 -0.31 29.10
N GLU A 206 0.58 -1.50 28.54
CA GLU A 206 1.92 -2.04 28.33
C GLU A 206 2.76 -1.16 27.41
N ILE A 207 2.21 -0.73 26.26
CA ILE A 207 2.90 0.19 25.34
C ILE A 207 3.24 1.50 26.05
N ARG A 208 2.27 2.08 26.77
CA ARG A 208 2.46 3.32 27.52
C ARG A 208 3.56 3.17 28.56
N ASN A 209 3.48 2.16 29.42
CA ASN A 209 4.41 2.00 30.53
C ASN A 209 5.83 1.79 30.02
N ILE A 210 6.04 0.93 29.01
CA ILE A 210 7.39 0.69 28.47
C ILE A 210 7.94 1.94 27.79
N SER A 211 7.16 2.61 26.94
CA SER A 211 7.62 3.81 26.23
C SER A 211 7.86 5.00 27.17
N VAL A 212 7.06 5.18 28.23
CA VAL A 212 7.26 6.23 29.24
C VAL A 212 8.46 5.93 30.14
N LYS A 213 8.62 4.68 30.59
CA LYS A 213 9.82 4.24 31.33
C LYS A 213 11.09 4.54 30.52
N LEU A 214 11.07 4.21 29.23
CA LEU A 214 12.19 4.48 28.34
C LEU A 214 12.43 5.99 28.17
N ALA A 215 11.37 6.80 28.07
CA ALA A 215 11.49 8.26 28.04
C ALA A 215 12.10 8.86 29.32
N ILE A 216 11.74 8.34 30.49
CA ILE A 216 12.33 8.75 31.78
C ILE A 216 13.80 8.35 31.85
N TRP A 217 14.13 7.11 31.49
CA TRP A 217 15.51 6.65 31.42
C TRP A 217 16.34 7.50 30.46
N MET A 218 15.84 7.79 29.26
CA MET A 218 16.50 8.67 28.30
C MET A 218 16.81 10.05 28.90
N LYS A 219 15.89 10.64 29.67
CA LYS A 219 16.13 11.91 30.36
C LYS A 219 17.22 11.80 31.44
N ASN A 220 17.29 10.67 32.15
CA ASN A 220 18.32 10.43 33.16
C ASN A 220 19.72 10.20 32.55
N GLU A 221 19.78 9.75 31.29
CA GLU A 221 21.01 9.65 30.49
C GLU A 221 21.28 10.94 29.68
N ASP A 222 20.78 12.09 30.15
CA ASP A 222 21.04 13.42 29.56
C ASP A 222 20.64 13.57 28.08
N ILE A 223 19.57 12.88 27.67
CA ILE A 223 18.91 13.06 26.37
C ILE A 223 17.81 14.10 26.51
N PHE A 224 17.99 15.22 25.83
CA PHE A 224 17.15 16.40 25.90
C PHE A 224 16.42 16.66 24.58
N PRO A 225 15.42 17.56 24.58
CA PRO A 225 14.73 17.95 23.37
C PRO A 225 15.71 18.40 22.27
N GLY A 226 15.58 17.83 21.06
CA GLY A 226 16.44 18.13 19.90
C GLY A 226 17.64 17.19 19.72
N ASP A 227 18.00 16.40 20.75
CA ASP A 227 19.06 15.41 20.62
C ASP A 227 18.67 14.28 19.64
N LEU A 228 19.67 13.74 18.95
CA LEU A 228 19.48 12.70 17.94
C LEU A 228 19.58 11.30 18.57
N VAL A 229 18.63 10.43 18.26
CA VAL A 229 18.60 9.04 18.73
C VAL A 229 18.53 8.09 17.54
N GLY A 230 19.54 7.23 17.36
CA GLY A 230 19.60 6.25 16.27
C GLY A 230 18.71 5.03 16.54
N ILE A 231 17.89 4.65 15.56
CA ILE A 231 17.06 3.44 15.59
C ILE A 231 17.35 2.64 14.31
N CYS A 232 18.09 1.54 14.46
CA CYS A 232 18.50 0.64 13.39
C CYS A 232 18.42 -0.83 13.86
N THR A 233 17.22 -1.24 14.20
CA THR A 233 16.88 -2.58 14.71
C THR A 233 15.69 -3.11 13.90
N ASN A 234 15.38 -4.39 14.02
CA ASN A 234 14.11 -5.04 13.68
C ASN A 234 13.32 -5.43 14.95
N HIS A 235 13.93 -5.30 16.13
CA HIS A 235 13.31 -5.60 17.42
C HIS A 235 12.15 -4.65 17.74
N HIS A 236 11.17 -5.16 18.50
CA HIS A 236 9.94 -4.43 18.86
C HIS A 236 10.20 -3.15 19.67
N VAL A 237 11.33 -3.08 20.37
CA VAL A 237 11.77 -1.92 21.16
C VAL A 237 12.00 -0.68 20.29
N GLY A 238 12.30 -0.83 19.00
CA GLY A 238 12.42 0.31 18.09
C GLY A 238 11.16 1.20 18.10
N MET A 239 9.97 0.60 18.24
CA MET A 239 8.72 1.37 18.37
C MET A 239 8.65 2.14 19.70
N TYR A 240 9.05 1.51 20.80
CA TYR A 240 9.06 2.17 22.11
C TYR A 240 10.10 3.29 22.19
N ALA A 241 11.27 3.10 21.60
CA ALA A 241 12.30 4.11 21.48
C ALA A 241 11.83 5.31 20.65
N LEU A 242 11.15 5.06 19.51
CA LEU A 242 10.54 6.11 18.72
C LEU A 242 9.51 6.89 19.54
N LEU A 243 8.58 6.21 20.22
CA LEU A 243 7.57 6.87 21.07
C LEU A 243 8.22 7.68 22.20
N ALA A 244 9.24 7.13 22.86
CA ALA A 244 10.00 7.82 23.90
C ALA A 244 10.62 9.13 23.38
N CYS A 245 11.20 9.10 22.18
CA CYS A 245 11.73 10.30 21.52
C CYS A 245 10.64 11.34 21.31
N LEU A 246 9.47 10.95 20.77
CA LEU A 246 8.33 11.85 20.56
C LEU A 246 7.83 12.48 21.87
N TYR A 247 7.90 11.75 22.99
CA TYR A 247 7.47 12.24 24.29
C TYR A 247 8.41 13.29 24.88
N ILE A 248 9.72 13.12 24.68
CA ILE A 248 10.74 14.01 25.24
C ILE A 248 11.21 15.08 24.26
N GLY A 249 10.73 15.06 23.02
CA GLY A 249 11.14 15.99 21.97
C GLY A 249 12.53 15.70 21.39
N ALA A 250 13.08 14.51 21.60
CA ALA A 250 14.28 14.03 20.91
C ALA A 250 13.92 13.62 19.47
N VAL A 251 14.90 13.62 18.58
CA VAL A 251 14.69 13.35 17.15
C VAL A 251 15.20 11.94 16.80
N PRO A 252 14.30 10.99 16.53
CA PRO A 252 14.70 9.65 16.11
C PRO A 252 15.23 9.68 14.67
N ILE A 253 16.40 9.08 14.47
CA ILE A 253 17.00 8.78 13.16
C ILE A 253 16.74 7.31 12.86
N VAL A 254 15.87 7.04 11.88
CA VAL A 254 15.46 5.68 11.53
C VAL A 254 16.21 5.21 10.29
N LEU A 255 16.89 4.08 10.43
CA LEU A 255 17.58 3.36 9.37
C LEU A 255 17.00 1.95 9.26
N LYS A 256 16.71 1.49 8.04
CA LYS A 256 16.32 0.09 7.81
C LYS A 256 17.54 -0.79 8.09
N TYR A 257 17.42 -1.69 9.07
CA TYR A 257 18.47 -2.66 9.35
C TYR A 257 18.68 -3.56 8.13
N ASN A 258 19.94 -3.71 7.71
CA ASN A 258 20.34 -4.65 6.68
C ASN A 258 21.64 -5.34 7.12
N GLN A 259 21.54 -6.64 7.38
CA GLN A 259 22.64 -7.50 7.83
C GLN A 259 23.86 -7.51 6.88
N HIS A 260 23.66 -7.15 5.60
CA HIS A 260 24.72 -7.10 4.59
C HIS A 260 25.26 -5.68 4.33
N ALA A 261 24.84 -4.66 5.10
CA ALA A 261 25.18 -3.25 4.85
C ALA A 261 25.72 -2.53 6.12
N ASN A 262 26.54 -3.22 6.92
CA ASN A 262 27.12 -2.66 8.15
C ASN A 262 27.98 -1.39 7.92
N GLU A 263 28.64 -1.28 6.75
CA GLU A 263 29.43 -0.10 6.37
C GLU A 263 28.53 1.13 6.13
N ASP A 264 27.38 0.97 5.48
CA ASP A 264 26.42 2.05 5.22
C ASP A 264 25.85 2.61 6.53
N ILE A 265 25.45 1.72 7.46
CA ILE A 265 24.87 2.11 8.76
C ILE A 265 25.88 2.93 9.57
N SER A 266 27.14 2.51 9.57
CA SER A 266 28.21 3.23 10.26
C SER A 266 28.44 4.61 9.67
N TYR A 267 28.50 4.72 8.34
CA TYR A 267 28.66 6.00 7.66
C TYR A 267 27.59 7.02 8.07
N HIS A 268 26.31 6.62 8.14
CA HIS A 268 25.22 7.54 8.50
C HIS A 268 25.23 7.95 9.97
N PHE A 269 25.47 7.00 10.89
CA PHE A 269 25.60 7.33 12.32
C PHE A 269 26.87 8.11 12.65
N VAL A 270 27.96 7.90 11.90
CA VAL A 270 29.18 8.73 11.99
C VAL A 270 28.89 10.19 11.66
N ARG A 271 28.11 10.42 10.60
CA ARG A 271 27.77 11.78 10.13
C ARG A 271 26.78 12.49 11.04
N THR A 272 25.83 11.76 11.61
CA THR A 272 24.76 12.33 12.44
C THR A 272 25.10 12.39 13.93
N ARG A 273 26.01 11.54 14.43
CA ARG A 273 26.44 11.48 15.84
C ARG A 273 25.26 11.42 16.83
N PRO A 274 24.37 10.42 16.73
CA PRO A 274 23.32 10.24 17.73
C PRO A 274 23.92 9.98 19.12
N LYS A 275 23.29 10.52 20.17
CA LYS A 275 23.70 10.29 21.56
C LYS A 275 23.49 8.84 21.99
N VAL A 276 22.44 8.22 21.47
CA VAL A 276 22.07 6.83 21.75
C VAL A 276 21.71 6.11 20.47
N ILE A 277 22.12 4.85 20.34
CA ILE A 277 21.80 4.00 19.18
C ILE A 277 21.19 2.68 19.64
N PHE A 278 19.99 2.37 19.15
CA PHE A 278 19.36 1.05 19.24
C PHE A 278 19.65 0.26 17.97
N PHE A 279 20.40 -0.83 18.06
CA PHE A 279 20.78 -1.64 16.89
C PHE A 279 20.84 -3.13 17.19
N ASP A 280 20.58 -3.97 16.19
CA ASP A 280 20.72 -5.42 16.36
C ASP A 280 22.15 -5.86 16.03
N LYS A 281 22.79 -6.57 16.98
CA LYS A 281 24.15 -7.12 16.85
C LYS A 281 24.08 -8.64 16.75
N MET A 282 24.85 -9.26 15.83
CA MET A 282 25.02 -10.72 15.84
C MET A 282 25.92 -11.14 17.01
N GLN A 283 25.47 -12.10 17.81
CA GLN A 283 26.24 -12.70 18.91
C GLN A 283 26.10 -14.23 18.91
N PRO A 284 27.15 -14.96 19.35
CA PRO A 284 27.08 -16.41 19.49
C PRO A 284 26.07 -16.83 20.56
N GLN A 285 25.37 -17.95 20.35
CA GLN A 285 24.51 -18.52 21.40
C GLN A 285 25.34 -18.94 22.62
N GLU A 286 24.89 -18.60 23.82
CA GLU A 286 25.59 -18.93 25.09
C GLU A 286 25.71 -20.45 25.33
N SER A 287 25.02 -21.29 24.56
CA SER A 287 25.13 -22.75 24.61
C SER A 287 26.02 -23.28 23.48
N GLU A 288 27.30 -23.53 23.84
CA GLU A 288 28.35 -24.22 23.07
C GLU A 288 28.88 -23.46 21.84
N LEU A 289 30.09 -22.91 22.02
CA LEU A 289 30.99 -22.42 20.98
C LEU A 289 31.36 -23.58 20.03
N THR A 290 30.51 -23.85 19.03
CA THR A 290 30.94 -24.62 17.86
C THR A 290 31.24 -23.63 16.73
N ASP A 291 32.36 -23.82 16.03
CA ASP A 291 32.88 -22.91 14.98
C ASP A 291 32.01 -22.85 13.70
N LYS A 292 30.70 -23.05 13.81
CA LYS A 292 29.75 -22.95 12.69
C LYS A 292 29.07 -21.58 12.73
N GLU A 293 29.16 -20.85 11.62
CA GLU A 293 28.44 -19.57 11.41
C GLU A 293 26.92 -19.67 11.65
N ASP A 294 26.36 -20.88 11.62
CA ASP A 294 24.94 -21.17 11.83
C ASP A 294 24.45 -21.02 13.30
N ASP A 295 25.32 -20.89 14.30
CA ASP A 295 24.94 -20.80 15.74
C ASP A 295 24.80 -19.37 16.29
N MET A 296 24.77 -18.35 15.41
CA MET A 296 24.65 -16.94 15.80
C MET A 296 23.18 -16.49 15.95
N ARG A 297 22.88 -15.59 16.90
CA ARG A 297 21.57 -14.91 17.03
C ARG A 297 21.72 -13.39 17.03
N MET A 298 20.69 -12.71 16.55
CA MET A 298 20.57 -11.25 16.65
C MET A 298 20.19 -10.85 18.08
N VAL A 299 20.98 -9.98 18.70
CA VAL A 299 20.76 -9.42 20.04
C VAL A 299 20.66 -7.91 19.92
N LEU A 300 19.53 -7.34 20.37
CA LEU A 300 19.37 -5.89 20.48
C LEU A 300 20.41 -5.33 21.46
N SER A 301 21.22 -4.42 20.95
CA SER A 301 22.26 -3.69 21.67
C SER A 301 21.94 -2.19 21.68
N VAL A 302 22.29 -1.52 22.78
CA VAL A 302 22.16 -0.07 22.95
C VAL A 302 23.52 0.52 23.23
N LEU A 303 23.93 1.52 22.44
CA LEU A 303 25.17 2.27 22.65
C LEU A 303 24.85 3.66 23.20
N LEU A 304 25.57 4.09 24.23
CA LEU A 304 25.58 5.46 24.76
C LEU A 304 26.89 6.18 24.41
N ASP A 305 26.82 7.51 24.24
CA ASP A 305 27.97 8.41 24.02
C ASP A 305 28.89 7.95 22.88
N VAL A 306 28.29 7.64 21.74
CA VAL A 306 29.00 7.02 20.61
C VAL A 306 29.91 8.02 19.92
N LEU A 307 31.23 7.81 20.04
CA LEU A 307 32.19 8.39 19.11
C LEU A 307 32.24 7.57 17.81
N PRO A 308 32.18 8.22 16.62
CA PRO A 308 32.03 7.56 15.33
C PRO A 308 33.04 6.46 14.95
N SER A 309 34.27 6.53 15.45
CA SER A 309 35.33 5.55 15.15
C SER A 309 35.15 4.20 15.86
N ASN A 310 34.14 4.10 16.74
CA ASN A 310 34.07 3.06 17.76
C ASN A 310 32.86 2.13 17.62
N LEU A 311 32.01 2.32 16.60
CA LEU A 311 30.80 1.53 16.35
C LEU A 311 31.04 0.01 16.29
N PHE A 312 32.27 -0.42 15.98
CA PHE A 312 32.69 -1.83 15.94
C PHE A 312 34.03 -2.15 16.63
N ASN A 313 34.64 -1.19 17.34
CA ASN A 313 35.91 -1.41 18.03
C ASN A 313 35.69 -1.58 19.54
N GLU A 314 36.06 -2.75 20.09
CA GLU A 314 35.94 -3.09 21.52
C GLU A 314 36.83 -2.25 22.45
N SER A 315 37.73 -1.43 21.91
CA SER A 315 38.81 -0.78 22.66
C SER A 315 38.52 0.66 23.13
N SER A 316 37.26 1.10 23.11
CA SER A 316 36.91 2.48 23.45
C SER A 316 35.69 2.55 24.37
N SER A 317 35.58 3.65 25.12
CA SER A 317 34.64 3.89 26.22
C SER A 317 33.17 4.02 25.79
N VAL A 318 32.68 3.13 24.94
CA VAL A 318 31.27 3.06 24.53
C VAL A 318 30.57 2.05 25.44
N THR A 319 29.60 2.51 26.22
CA THR A 319 28.82 1.61 27.07
C THR A 319 27.79 0.91 26.21
N THR A 320 27.91 -0.42 26.10
CA THR A 320 26.96 -1.26 25.35
C THR A 320 26.07 -2.05 26.31
N PHE A 321 24.76 -1.99 26.11
CA PHE A 321 23.80 -2.80 26.85
C PHE A 321 23.09 -3.79 25.94
N THR A 322 22.83 -5.00 26.44
CA THR A 322 21.79 -5.85 25.84
C THR A 322 20.40 -5.32 26.24
N TYR A 323 19.36 -5.66 25.48
CA TYR A 323 17.99 -5.31 25.85
C TYR A 323 17.62 -5.73 27.29
N LYS A 324 18.02 -6.93 27.71
CA LYS A 324 17.76 -7.42 29.06
C LYS A 324 18.42 -6.53 30.12
N SER A 325 19.67 -6.13 29.91
CA SER A 325 20.39 -5.22 30.81
C SER A 325 19.77 -3.83 30.83
N LEU A 326 19.33 -3.31 29.68
CA LEU A 326 18.62 -2.04 29.59
C LEU A 326 17.35 -2.06 30.44
N ILE A 327 16.50 -3.09 30.29
CA ILE A 327 15.27 -3.20 31.06
C ILE A 327 15.56 -3.28 32.57
N SER A 328 16.58 -4.04 32.98
CA SER A 328 16.97 -4.09 34.40
C SER A 328 17.37 -2.71 34.93
N ARG A 329 18.15 -1.93 34.17
CA ARG A 329 18.51 -0.54 34.55
C ARG A 329 17.32 0.38 34.60
N ILE A 330 16.41 0.28 33.64
CA ILE A 330 15.16 1.05 33.64
C ILE A 330 14.34 0.74 34.90
N ASP A 331 14.30 -0.54 35.31
CA ASP A 331 13.56 -0.96 36.49
C ASP A 331 14.24 -0.53 37.82
N GLU A 332 15.54 -0.21 37.83
CA GLU A 332 16.23 0.35 39.02
C GLU A 332 15.72 1.75 39.39
N TYR A 333 15.39 2.57 38.39
CA TYR A 333 14.87 3.94 38.57
C TYR A 333 13.35 4.00 38.47
N TYR A 334 12.68 2.85 38.51
CA TYR A 334 11.26 2.77 38.27
C TYR A 334 10.43 3.37 39.39
N ASN A 335 9.62 4.36 39.03
CA ASN A 335 8.58 4.92 39.89
C ASN A 335 7.25 4.97 39.14
N GLN A 336 6.27 4.17 39.57
CA GLN A 336 4.94 4.13 38.95
C GLN A 336 4.26 5.50 38.96
N MET A 337 4.44 6.28 40.03
CA MET A 337 3.84 7.62 40.14
C MET A 337 4.41 8.57 39.08
N GLU A 338 5.71 8.48 38.79
CA GLU A 338 6.33 9.26 37.71
C GLU A 338 5.80 8.85 36.33
N VAL A 339 5.60 7.55 36.10
CA VAL A 339 5.02 7.04 34.85
C VAL A 339 3.58 7.54 34.66
N ASP A 340 2.76 7.48 35.71
CA ASP A 340 1.35 7.86 35.65
C ASP A 340 1.18 9.37 35.44
N CYS A 341 1.99 10.17 36.15
CA CYS A 341 2.01 11.62 36.06
C CYS A 341 2.80 12.17 34.86
N PHE A 342 3.48 11.31 34.09
CA PHE A 342 4.30 11.73 32.97
C PHE A 342 3.50 12.54 31.94
N THR A 343 4.10 13.63 31.47
CA THR A 343 3.58 14.49 30.40
C THR A 343 4.66 14.69 29.34
N CYS A 344 4.22 14.83 28.07
CA CYS A 344 5.13 15.11 26.97
C CYS A 344 5.74 16.51 27.10
N THR A 345 6.95 16.66 26.59
CA THR A 345 7.62 17.96 26.50
C THR A 345 6.93 18.83 25.45
N GLU A 346 6.80 20.12 25.74
CA GLU A 346 6.32 21.09 24.76
C GLU A 346 7.36 21.29 23.65
N LEU A 347 6.90 21.32 22.41
CA LEU A 347 7.78 21.34 21.23
C LEU A 347 7.97 22.78 20.76
N ASP A 348 9.19 23.12 20.36
CA ASP A 348 9.45 24.33 19.59
C ASP A 348 9.19 24.10 18.10
N GLN A 349 9.31 25.16 17.31
CA GLN A 349 9.05 25.12 15.87
C GLN A 349 9.91 24.06 15.15
N PHE A 350 11.21 23.97 15.48
CA PHE A 350 12.11 23.00 14.87
C PHE A 350 11.66 21.56 15.10
N ARG A 351 11.21 21.24 16.33
CA ARG A 351 10.74 19.90 16.70
C ARG A 351 9.37 19.58 16.12
N LEU A 352 8.48 20.56 16.00
CA LEU A 352 7.22 20.40 15.26
C LEU A 352 7.48 20.05 13.78
N GLU A 353 8.49 20.68 13.18
CA GLU A 353 8.96 20.43 11.81
C GLU A 353 9.81 19.15 11.66
N THR A 354 10.25 18.54 12.76
CA THR A 354 11.18 17.38 12.75
C THR A 354 10.77 16.32 13.77
N MET A 355 9.69 15.59 13.44
CA MET A 355 9.25 14.42 14.19
C MET A 355 10.25 13.27 14.09
N ALA A 356 10.83 13.04 12.90
CA ALA A 356 11.80 11.98 12.66
C ALA A 356 12.69 12.32 11.46
N ILE A 357 13.89 11.73 11.42
CA ILE A 357 14.76 11.74 10.25
C ILE A 357 14.81 10.31 9.71
N ILE A 358 14.44 10.12 8.45
CA ILE A 358 14.40 8.79 7.84
C ILE A 358 15.28 8.78 6.60
N TYR A 359 16.23 7.84 6.55
CA TYR A 359 17.11 7.70 5.41
C TYR A 359 16.44 6.91 4.28
N THR A 360 16.51 7.45 3.07
CA THR A 360 16.10 6.77 1.84
C THR A 360 17.29 6.49 0.95
N ARG A 361 17.29 5.38 0.21
CA ARG A 361 18.22 5.18 -0.91
C ARG A 361 17.87 6.17 -2.02
N GLY A 362 18.78 7.10 -2.30
CA GLY A 362 18.66 8.02 -3.44
C GLY A 362 19.02 7.35 -4.77
N SER A 363 18.61 8.00 -5.87
CA SER A 363 18.96 7.66 -7.26
C SER A 363 20.48 7.54 -7.50
N ASN A 364 21.28 8.37 -6.81
CA ASN A 364 22.73 8.45 -7.00
C ASN A 364 23.55 7.68 -5.95
N ASP A 365 23.03 6.58 -5.41
CA ASP A 365 23.68 5.73 -4.38
C ASP A 365 24.03 6.43 -3.04
N LEU A 366 23.69 7.71 -2.86
CA LEU A 366 23.79 8.41 -1.58
C LEU A 366 22.44 8.34 -0.86
N ASN A 367 22.43 7.83 0.37
CA ASN A 367 21.20 7.88 1.16
C ASN A 367 20.88 9.34 1.51
N LYS A 368 19.64 9.76 1.27
CA LYS A 368 19.14 11.08 1.63
C LYS A 368 18.41 10.99 2.97
N ALA A 369 18.72 11.90 3.89
CA ALA A 369 18.02 11.97 5.16
C ALA A 369 16.80 12.88 5.02
N VAL A 370 15.61 12.31 5.04
CA VAL A 370 14.35 13.07 4.89
C VAL A 370 13.86 13.51 6.27
N ARG A 371 13.60 14.81 6.43
CA ARG A 371 12.97 15.34 7.66
C ARG A 371 11.46 15.18 7.57
N ILE A 372 10.90 14.37 8.46
CA ILE A 372 9.46 14.15 8.55
C ILE A 372 8.92 15.02 9.68
N SER A 373 7.94 15.87 9.39
CA SER A 373 7.27 16.71 10.39
C SER A 373 6.06 16.01 11.02
N HIS A 374 5.61 16.52 12.17
CA HIS A 374 4.35 16.05 12.78
C HIS A 374 3.15 16.31 11.86
N LYS A 375 3.13 17.48 11.23
CA LYS A 375 2.13 17.86 10.22
C LYS A 375 2.06 16.86 9.07
N ALA A 376 3.21 16.41 8.56
CA ALA A 376 3.23 15.48 7.44
C ALA A 376 2.54 14.16 7.76
N VAL A 377 2.80 13.60 8.95
CA VAL A 377 2.15 12.37 9.40
C VAL A 377 0.65 12.57 9.65
N MET A 378 0.26 13.68 10.30
CA MET A 378 -1.15 13.98 10.56
C MET A 378 -1.96 14.19 9.27
N SER A 379 -1.36 14.85 8.28
CA SER A 379 -1.99 15.02 6.97
C SER A 379 -2.33 13.67 6.33
N LEU A 380 -1.49 12.64 6.52
CA LEU A 380 -1.68 11.31 5.95
C LEU A 380 -2.74 10.51 6.72
N ILE A 381 -2.76 10.62 8.05
CA ILE A 381 -3.78 9.99 8.91
C ILE A 381 -5.19 10.48 8.57
N ASN A 382 -5.31 11.70 8.04
CA ASN A 382 -6.59 12.30 7.62
C ASN A 382 -6.99 11.96 6.17
N GLN A 383 -6.23 11.13 5.43
CA GLN A 383 -6.61 10.72 4.07
C GLN A 383 -7.70 9.64 4.06
N GLU A 384 -8.44 9.55 2.95
CA GLU A 384 -9.58 8.62 2.81
C GLU A 384 -9.18 7.14 2.90
N PHE A 385 -8.00 6.77 2.39
CA PHE A 385 -7.56 5.37 2.40
C PHE A 385 -7.39 4.85 3.84
N ILE A 386 -7.03 5.74 4.78
CA ILE A 386 -6.95 5.41 6.19
C ILE A 386 -8.36 5.18 6.77
N ALA A 387 -9.35 5.97 6.35
CA ALA A 387 -10.76 5.71 6.68
C ALA A 387 -11.28 4.39 6.07
N ALA A 388 -10.65 3.89 5.00
CA ALA A 388 -10.96 2.61 4.40
C ALA A 388 -10.51 1.40 5.25
N LEU A 389 -9.75 1.61 6.33
CA LEU A 389 -9.39 0.58 7.32
C LEU A 389 -10.56 0.25 8.27
N ASN A 390 -11.76 0.10 7.70
CA ASN A 390 -12.99 -0.25 8.40
C ASN A 390 -12.98 -1.76 8.74
N GLY A 391 -12.52 -2.05 9.95
CA GLY A 391 -12.46 -3.37 10.57
C GLY A 391 -11.87 -3.24 11.97
N SER A 392 -12.00 -4.26 12.82
CA SER A 392 -11.40 -4.27 14.16
C SER A 392 -9.94 -4.69 14.15
N THR A 393 -9.56 -5.55 13.19
CA THR A 393 -8.28 -6.26 13.22
C THR A 393 -7.49 -6.07 11.93
N GLY A 394 -6.33 -5.43 12.03
CA GLY A 394 -5.36 -5.32 10.95
C GLY A 394 -4.15 -6.23 11.10
N MET A 395 -3.31 -6.32 10.08
CA MET A 395 -2.02 -7.00 10.18
C MET A 395 -0.91 -6.21 9.47
N TRP A 396 0.27 -6.17 10.10
CA TRP A 396 1.49 -5.63 9.52
C TRP A 396 2.50 -6.73 9.28
N VAL A 397 3.29 -6.55 8.22
CA VAL A 397 4.47 -7.35 7.95
C VAL A 397 5.71 -6.44 8.06
N GLY A 398 6.69 -6.89 8.82
CA GLY A 398 7.94 -6.17 9.06
C GLY A 398 7.88 -5.08 10.15
N PRO A 399 8.94 -4.27 10.30
CA PRO A 399 9.06 -3.32 11.40
C PRO A 399 8.03 -2.17 11.35
N LEU A 400 7.42 -1.85 12.51
CA LEU A 400 6.34 -0.85 12.61
C LEU A 400 6.80 0.60 12.46
N TYR A 401 8.06 0.89 12.74
CA TYR A 401 8.63 2.25 12.73
C TYR A 401 9.14 2.68 11.35
N LEU A 402 9.05 1.82 10.33
CA LEU A 402 9.25 2.24 8.95
C LEU A 402 8.05 3.04 8.47
N PHE A 403 8.28 4.14 7.77
CA PHE A 403 7.30 5.23 7.60
C PHE A 403 5.90 4.82 7.10
N PRO A 404 5.72 3.97 6.08
CA PRO A 404 4.38 3.50 5.71
C PRO A 404 3.70 2.74 6.84
N ASN A 405 4.43 1.86 7.54
CA ASN A 405 3.89 1.13 8.69
C ASN A 405 3.65 2.07 9.89
N LEU A 406 4.49 3.09 10.06
CA LEU A 406 4.41 4.05 11.16
C LEU A 406 3.11 4.86 11.08
N ILE A 407 2.77 5.37 9.89
CA ILE A 407 1.54 6.15 9.68
C ILE A 407 0.32 5.34 10.13
N ILE A 408 0.24 4.09 9.68
CA ILE A 408 -0.94 3.26 9.94
C ILE A 408 -0.89 2.69 11.37
N ALA A 409 0.28 2.50 11.98
CA ALA A 409 0.43 2.15 13.40
C ALA A 409 -0.06 3.30 14.31
N ILE A 410 0.35 4.54 14.02
CA ILE A 410 -0.15 5.72 14.73
C ILE A 410 -1.67 5.84 14.55
N HIS A 411 -2.17 5.70 13.32
CA HIS A 411 -3.62 5.71 13.07
C HIS A 411 -4.36 4.65 13.89
N SER A 412 -3.80 3.43 13.93
CA SER A 412 -4.39 2.29 14.65
C SER A 412 -4.47 2.58 16.15
N ILE A 413 -3.46 3.20 16.76
CA ILE A 413 -3.50 3.67 18.15
C ILE A 413 -4.60 4.72 18.32
N LEU A 414 -4.58 5.79 17.50
CA LEU A 414 -5.51 6.92 17.58
C LEU A 414 -6.98 6.52 17.35
N LYS A 415 -7.25 5.39 16.69
CA LYS A 415 -8.59 4.87 16.41
C LYS A 415 -8.93 3.57 17.15
N TYR A 416 -8.14 3.19 18.17
CA TYR A 416 -8.39 1.99 18.98
C TYR A 416 -8.57 0.72 18.13
N LYS A 417 -7.69 0.53 17.16
CA LYS A 417 -7.66 -0.66 16.30
C LYS A 417 -6.71 -1.70 16.87
N GLN A 418 -7.13 -2.96 16.83
CA GLN A 418 -6.28 -4.09 17.17
C GLN A 418 -5.45 -4.48 15.94
N THR A 419 -4.19 -4.85 16.15
CA THR A 419 -3.30 -5.24 15.05
C THR A 419 -2.57 -6.54 15.34
N ILE A 420 -2.27 -7.29 14.30
CA ILE A 420 -1.48 -8.52 14.36
C ILE A 420 -0.08 -8.19 13.82
N LYS A 421 0.94 -8.49 14.61
CA LYS A 421 2.34 -8.36 14.20
C LYS A 421 2.82 -9.71 13.69
N PHE A 422 3.11 -9.78 12.40
CA PHE A 422 3.70 -10.95 11.77
C PHE A 422 5.16 -10.65 11.40
N GLU A 423 6.08 -11.48 11.89
CA GLU A 423 7.49 -11.47 11.51
C GLU A 423 7.81 -12.77 10.74
N GLY A 424 8.55 -12.64 9.64
CA GLY A 424 8.96 -13.76 8.80
C GLY A 424 8.61 -13.59 7.32
N ASP A 425 9.12 -14.53 6.51
CA ASP A 425 9.00 -14.58 5.06
C ASP A 425 8.11 -15.73 4.55
N ASP A 426 7.61 -16.58 5.45
CA ASP A 426 6.70 -17.69 5.12
C ASP A 426 5.26 -17.20 4.91
N MET A 427 4.92 -16.95 3.65
CA MET A 427 3.61 -16.44 3.25
C MET A 427 2.46 -17.44 3.49
N ARG A 428 2.72 -18.74 3.59
CA ARG A 428 1.69 -19.73 3.96
C ARG A 428 1.34 -19.64 5.45
N LYS A 429 2.36 -19.51 6.31
CA LYS A 429 2.14 -19.23 7.74
C LYS A 429 1.40 -17.91 7.93
N MET A 430 1.77 -16.87 7.17
CA MET A 430 1.06 -15.59 7.21
C MET A 430 -0.43 -15.75 6.91
N CYS A 431 -0.80 -16.51 5.87
CA CYS A 431 -2.21 -16.77 5.54
C CYS A 431 -2.95 -17.54 6.65
N THR A 432 -2.26 -18.47 7.32
CA THR A 432 -2.81 -19.20 8.48
C THR A 432 -3.06 -18.25 9.67
N VAL A 433 -2.14 -17.31 9.90
CA VAL A 433 -2.28 -16.26 10.92
C VAL A 433 -3.44 -15.33 10.61
N MET A 434 -3.58 -14.89 9.34
CA MET A 434 -4.69 -14.04 8.91
C MET A 434 -6.04 -14.70 9.20
N LYS A 435 -6.17 -16.00 8.91
CA LYS A 435 -7.35 -16.80 9.24
C LYS A 435 -7.58 -16.90 10.75
N LYS A 436 -6.53 -17.23 11.52
CA LYS A 436 -6.61 -17.43 12.98
C LYS A 436 -7.12 -16.18 13.71
N TYR A 437 -6.71 -15.00 13.26
CA TYR A 437 -7.05 -13.73 13.90
C TYR A 437 -8.11 -12.91 13.15
N GLU A 438 -8.77 -13.51 12.15
CA GLU A 438 -9.82 -12.86 11.35
C GLU A 438 -9.42 -11.48 10.82
N VAL A 439 -8.21 -11.39 10.26
CA VAL A 439 -7.63 -10.13 9.76
C VAL A 439 -8.54 -9.52 8.68
N ASN A 440 -8.87 -8.24 8.82
CA ASN A 440 -9.73 -7.49 7.90
C ASN A 440 -8.93 -6.70 6.86
N TRP A 441 -7.73 -6.25 7.22
CA TRP A 441 -6.85 -5.56 6.28
C TRP A 441 -5.39 -5.92 6.53
N VAL A 442 -4.61 -5.98 5.46
CA VAL A 442 -3.16 -6.23 5.52
C VAL A 442 -2.44 -5.31 4.54
N ARG A 443 -1.30 -4.76 4.97
CA ARG A 443 -0.38 -4.01 4.11
C ARG A 443 0.87 -4.82 3.82
N LEU A 444 1.27 -4.86 2.56
CA LEU A 444 2.43 -5.59 2.08
C LEU A 444 3.28 -4.72 1.14
N GLU A 445 4.57 -5.04 1.06
CA GLU A 445 5.39 -4.57 -0.05
C GLU A 445 5.03 -5.35 -1.32
N THR A 446 5.14 -4.72 -2.50
CA THR A 446 4.74 -5.32 -3.78
C THR A 446 5.39 -6.70 -4.03
N ASN A 447 6.64 -6.90 -3.63
CA ASN A 447 7.35 -8.18 -3.75
C ASN A 447 6.72 -9.28 -2.88
N LEU A 448 6.27 -8.96 -1.67
CA LEU A 448 5.58 -9.92 -0.79
C LEU A 448 4.21 -10.32 -1.34
N CYS A 449 3.53 -9.41 -2.06
CA CYS A 449 2.31 -9.78 -2.78
C CYS A 449 2.59 -10.87 -3.81
N GLN A 450 3.70 -10.78 -4.55
CA GLN A 450 4.12 -11.83 -5.49
C GLN A 450 4.36 -13.16 -4.78
N THR A 451 5.15 -13.14 -3.70
CA THR A 451 5.45 -14.34 -2.91
C THR A 451 4.19 -15.02 -2.35
N ILE A 452 3.17 -14.24 -1.98
CA ILE A 452 1.90 -14.80 -1.50
C ILE A 452 1.18 -15.58 -2.60
N LEU A 453 1.11 -15.03 -3.82
CA LEU A 453 0.50 -15.75 -4.95
C LEU A 453 1.28 -17.03 -5.24
N ASP A 454 2.59 -16.93 -5.39
CA ASP A 454 3.46 -18.07 -5.71
C ASP A 454 3.37 -19.19 -4.66
N SER A 455 3.17 -18.81 -3.40
CA SER A 455 3.06 -19.78 -2.29
C SER A 455 1.78 -20.62 -2.30
N GLY A 456 0.74 -20.18 -3.02
CA GLY A 456 -0.62 -20.72 -2.96
C GLY A 456 -1.32 -20.54 -1.61
N GLY A 457 -0.74 -19.76 -0.68
CA GLY A 457 -1.19 -19.66 0.71
C GLY A 457 -2.63 -19.16 0.88
N LEU A 458 -3.06 -18.22 0.02
CA LEU A 458 -4.42 -17.69 0.02
C LEU A 458 -5.47 -18.76 -0.34
N LEU A 459 -5.14 -19.67 -1.27
CA LEU A 459 -6.06 -20.75 -1.66
C LEU A 459 -6.14 -21.83 -0.58
N LEU A 460 -5.01 -22.14 0.05
CA LEU A 460 -4.92 -23.16 1.10
C LEU A 460 -5.55 -22.72 2.42
N SER A 461 -5.59 -21.40 2.67
CA SER A 461 -6.12 -20.82 3.90
C SER A 461 -7.39 -20.04 3.60
N ASN A 462 -8.55 -20.49 4.06
CA ASN A 462 -9.79 -19.70 3.96
C ASN A 462 -9.66 -18.38 4.76
N VAL A 463 -9.35 -17.28 4.08
CA VAL A 463 -9.11 -15.93 4.64
C VAL A 463 -10.27 -14.97 4.33
N SER A 464 -11.50 -15.47 4.42
CA SER A 464 -12.74 -14.75 4.09
C SER A 464 -13.03 -13.48 4.92
N SER A 465 -12.32 -13.31 6.04
CA SER A 465 -12.37 -12.09 6.87
C SER A 465 -11.70 -10.89 6.20
N LEU A 466 -10.77 -11.12 5.27
CA LEU A 466 -10.01 -10.07 4.61
C LEU A 466 -10.93 -9.25 3.70
N LYS A 467 -10.90 -7.93 3.87
CA LYS A 467 -11.67 -6.96 3.08
C LYS A 467 -10.78 -6.02 2.28
N LEU A 468 -9.56 -5.78 2.74
CA LEU A 468 -8.65 -4.84 2.09
C LEU A 468 -7.20 -5.36 2.07
N LEU A 469 -6.64 -5.48 0.88
CA LEU A 469 -5.24 -5.78 0.62
C LEU A 469 -4.56 -4.51 0.09
N ILE A 470 -3.64 -3.98 0.88
CA ILE A 470 -2.89 -2.75 0.56
C ILE A 470 -1.49 -3.14 0.10
N PHE A 471 -1.03 -2.57 -1.00
CA PHE A 471 0.35 -2.72 -1.43
C PHE A 471 0.97 -1.42 -1.91
N ASN A 472 2.29 -1.34 -1.76
CA ASN A 472 3.10 -0.21 -2.22
C ASN A 472 4.59 -0.61 -2.32
N GLY A 473 5.40 0.24 -2.92
CA GLY A 473 6.86 0.16 -2.90
C GLY A 473 7.49 0.03 -4.28
N SER A 474 6.83 -0.67 -5.20
CA SER A 474 7.26 -0.77 -6.59
C SER A 474 6.08 -0.96 -7.55
N ARG A 475 6.34 -0.78 -8.85
CA ARG A 475 5.37 -0.99 -9.90
C ARG A 475 4.92 -2.46 -9.92
N MET A 476 3.62 -2.66 -9.96
CA MET A 476 3.01 -3.99 -10.09
C MET A 476 2.78 -4.32 -11.56
N ASP A 477 3.09 -5.56 -11.96
CA ASP A 477 2.77 -6.04 -13.30
C ASP A 477 1.23 -6.16 -13.46
N PRO A 478 0.63 -5.65 -14.56
CA PRO A 478 -0.81 -5.79 -14.80
C PRO A 478 -1.33 -7.24 -14.78
N SER A 479 -0.50 -8.20 -15.20
CA SER A 479 -0.84 -9.64 -15.15
C SER A 479 -0.98 -10.12 -13.70
N PHE A 480 -0.07 -9.71 -12.82
CA PHE A 480 -0.15 -10.00 -11.39
C PHE A 480 -1.41 -9.41 -10.75
N TYR A 481 -1.72 -8.15 -11.07
CA TYR A 481 -2.96 -7.51 -10.59
C TYR A 481 -4.20 -8.30 -11.03
N THR A 482 -4.20 -8.79 -12.27
CA THR A 482 -5.29 -9.61 -12.82
C THR A 482 -5.43 -10.94 -12.08
N GLU A 483 -4.31 -11.62 -11.81
CA GLU A 483 -4.31 -12.89 -11.09
C GLU A 483 -4.83 -12.72 -9.65
N LEU A 484 -4.32 -11.73 -8.92
CA LEU A 484 -4.79 -11.40 -7.58
C LEU A 484 -6.29 -11.05 -7.57
N THR A 485 -6.72 -10.27 -8.56
CA THR A 485 -8.13 -9.89 -8.74
C THR A 485 -9.05 -11.10 -8.97
N ASN A 486 -8.56 -12.13 -9.66
CA ASN A 486 -9.30 -13.37 -9.91
C ASN A 486 -9.30 -14.29 -8.68
N LEU A 487 -8.21 -14.32 -7.91
CA LEU A 487 -8.05 -15.20 -6.75
C LEU A 487 -8.78 -14.69 -5.50
N LEU A 488 -8.75 -13.40 -5.22
CA LEU A 488 -9.32 -12.85 -3.99
C LEU A 488 -10.83 -13.14 -3.81
N PRO A 489 -11.69 -13.08 -4.84
CA PRO A 489 -13.10 -13.48 -4.70
C PRO A 489 -13.30 -14.94 -4.26
N ILE A 490 -12.38 -15.83 -4.67
CA ILE A 490 -12.42 -17.27 -4.35
C ILE A 490 -11.98 -17.51 -2.90
N CYS A 491 -10.91 -16.84 -2.46
CA CYS A 491 -10.24 -17.11 -1.19
C CYS A 491 -10.71 -16.22 -0.02
N CYS A 492 -11.09 -14.98 -0.33
CA CYS A 492 -11.37 -13.91 0.63
C CYS A 492 -12.83 -13.41 0.56
N GLY A 493 -13.57 -13.84 -0.45
CA GLY A 493 -14.94 -13.41 -0.74
C GLY A 493 -15.00 -12.23 -1.71
N LYS A 494 -16.16 -12.10 -2.40
CA LYS A 494 -16.38 -11.17 -3.52
C LYS A 494 -16.14 -9.69 -3.20
N ASN A 495 -16.09 -9.32 -1.92
CA ASN A 495 -16.03 -7.93 -1.47
C ASN A 495 -14.61 -7.48 -1.08
N THR A 496 -13.59 -8.28 -1.39
CA THR A 496 -12.20 -7.95 -1.07
C THR A 496 -11.63 -6.96 -2.07
N VAL A 497 -10.97 -5.93 -1.57
CA VAL A 497 -10.44 -4.83 -2.38
C VAL A 497 -8.94 -4.79 -2.34
N ILE A 498 -8.39 -4.54 -3.52
CA ILE A 498 -6.97 -4.35 -3.75
C ILE A 498 -6.73 -2.85 -3.87
N MET A 499 -5.81 -2.33 -3.08
CA MET A 499 -5.48 -0.91 -3.05
C MET A 499 -3.99 -0.71 -3.25
N SER A 500 -3.63 -0.10 -4.37
CA SER A 500 -2.28 0.41 -4.61
C SER A 500 -2.13 1.81 -4.00
N LEU A 501 -1.00 2.07 -3.36
CA LEU A 501 -0.62 3.40 -2.89
C LEU A 501 0.64 3.87 -3.64
N TYR A 502 0.61 5.09 -4.16
CA TYR A 502 1.78 5.76 -4.74
C TYR A 502 2.19 6.96 -3.89
N GLY A 503 3.50 7.10 -3.67
CA GLY A 503 4.08 8.17 -2.88
C GLY A 503 5.59 8.02 -2.71
N LYS A 504 6.22 9.05 -2.16
CA LYS A 504 7.63 9.10 -1.77
C LYS A 504 7.73 9.32 -0.26
N MET A 505 8.90 9.05 0.29
CA MET A 505 9.19 9.38 1.69
C MET A 505 9.13 10.88 1.93
N GLU A 506 9.60 11.66 0.95
CA GLU A 506 9.56 13.11 0.92
C GLU A 506 8.16 13.69 0.88
N THR A 507 7.14 12.94 0.43
CA THR A 507 5.80 13.48 0.15
C THR A 507 4.69 12.81 0.95
N GLY A 508 4.94 11.61 1.47
CA GLY A 508 3.87 10.69 1.85
C GLY A 508 3.10 10.18 0.62
N ILE A 509 1.82 9.89 0.82
CA ILE A 509 0.94 9.31 -0.22
C ILE A 509 0.37 10.42 -1.11
N ILE A 510 0.64 10.28 -2.41
CA ILE A 510 0.25 11.21 -3.47
C ILE A 510 -1.07 10.76 -4.10
N SER A 511 -1.18 9.47 -4.43
CA SER A 511 -2.37 8.88 -5.04
C SER A 511 -2.63 7.47 -4.51
N PHE A 512 -3.87 7.03 -4.62
CA PHE A 512 -4.26 5.68 -4.23
C PHE A 512 -5.40 5.16 -5.09
N GLN A 513 -5.38 3.86 -5.37
CA GLN A 513 -6.40 3.21 -6.17
C GLN A 513 -7.70 3.05 -5.37
N LYS A 514 -8.81 3.50 -5.96
CA LYS A 514 -10.17 3.31 -5.41
C LYS A 514 -10.79 1.99 -5.88
N PHE A 515 -12.00 1.74 -5.40
CA PHE A 515 -12.89 0.65 -5.77
C PHE A 515 -13.40 0.81 -7.22
N ASN A 516 -12.51 0.83 -8.22
CA ASN A 516 -12.81 0.46 -9.60
C ASN A 516 -11.50 0.29 -10.37
N ARG A 517 -11.42 -0.80 -11.14
CA ARG A 517 -10.16 -1.47 -11.48
C ARG A 517 -9.66 -1.02 -12.85
N LYS A 518 -8.65 -0.16 -12.89
CA LYS A 518 -7.75 -0.07 -14.05
C LYS A 518 -6.43 -0.75 -13.73
N PRO A 519 -6.13 -1.93 -14.30
CA PRO A 519 -4.84 -2.58 -14.12
C PRO A 519 -3.69 -1.63 -14.45
N GLY A 520 -2.70 -1.53 -13.56
CA GLY A 520 -1.56 -0.63 -13.69
C GLY A 520 -1.80 0.82 -13.27
N SER A 521 -3.03 1.22 -12.94
CA SER A 521 -3.32 2.54 -12.36
C SER A 521 -2.83 2.60 -10.91
N SER A 522 -2.19 3.72 -10.56
CA SER A 522 -1.85 4.17 -9.20
C SER A 522 -2.97 5.00 -8.56
N GLY A 523 -4.13 5.05 -9.20
CA GLY A 523 -5.36 5.66 -8.72
C GLY A 523 -5.43 7.17 -8.87
N HIS A 524 -6.29 7.79 -8.06
CA HIS A 524 -6.55 9.23 -8.12
C HIS A 524 -5.73 9.99 -7.09
N VAL A 525 -5.51 11.27 -7.37
CA VAL A 525 -4.85 12.20 -6.44
C VAL A 525 -5.57 12.24 -5.09
N GLY A 526 -4.82 12.17 -4.00
CA GLY A 526 -5.36 12.20 -2.66
C GLY A 526 -5.88 13.58 -2.24
N LYS A 527 -6.61 13.63 -1.12
CA LYS A 527 -7.04 14.88 -0.47
C LYS A 527 -5.83 15.74 -0.08
N ASN A 528 -5.96 17.06 -0.23
CA ASN A 528 -4.87 18.02 0.01
C ASN A 528 -3.59 17.78 -0.82
N VAL A 529 -3.70 17.03 -1.93
CA VAL A 529 -2.61 16.81 -2.89
C VAL A 529 -2.94 17.52 -4.20
N ARG A 530 -1.96 18.18 -4.77
CA ARG A 530 -1.95 18.66 -6.15
C ARG A 530 -0.89 17.89 -6.92
N LEU A 531 -1.20 17.51 -8.16
CA LEU A 531 -0.29 16.78 -9.04
C LEU A 531 -0.33 17.38 -10.44
N LYS A 532 0.84 17.50 -11.07
CA LYS A 532 0.96 17.85 -12.49
C LYS A 532 1.98 16.92 -13.15
N ILE A 533 1.76 16.63 -14.41
CA ILE A 533 2.73 15.95 -15.28
C ILE A 533 3.37 17.01 -16.16
N THR A 534 4.70 17.07 -16.27
CA THR A 534 5.37 18.09 -17.08
C THR A 534 6.21 17.49 -18.19
N ASN A 535 6.37 18.24 -19.27
CA ASN A 535 7.33 17.89 -20.33
C ASN A 535 8.77 17.92 -19.78
N PHE A 536 9.56 16.90 -20.12
CA PHE A 536 10.95 16.72 -19.63
C PHE A 536 11.88 17.90 -19.90
N MET A 537 11.64 18.66 -20.98
CA MET A 537 12.55 19.73 -21.41
C MET A 537 12.02 21.13 -21.05
N SER A 538 10.72 21.34 -21.22
CA SER A 538 10.11 22.66 -21.03
C SER A 538 9.45 22.88 -19.67
N GLU A 539 9.33 21.82 -18.86
CA GLU A 539 8.66 21.81 -17.55
C GLU A 539 7.19 22.30 -17.59
N THR A 540 6.58 22.38 -18.77
CA THR A 540 5.18 22.81 -18.93
C THR A 540 4.21 21.67 -18.60
N PRO A 541 3.08 21.94 -17.91
CA PRO A 541 2.04 20.95 -17.63
C PRO A 541 1.45 20.29 -18.90
N LEU A 542 1.36 18.97 -18.90
CA LEU A 542 0.88 18.14 -19.99
C LEU A 542 -0.58 17.69 -19.77
N GLY A 543 -1.31 17.54 -20.88
CA GLY A 543 -2.66 17.01 -20.90
C GLY A 543 -2.74 15.50 -20.57
N PRO A 544 -3.94 14.91 -20.59
CA PRO A 544 -4.12 13.48 -20.35
C PRO A 544 -3.37 12.64 -21.40
N ASN A 545 -2.98 11.43 -20.99
CA ASN A 545 -2.28 10.42 -21.77
C ASN A 545 -0.90 10.84 -22.33
N MET A 546 -0.33 11.91 -21.79
CA MET A 546 0.99 12.42 -22.17
C MET A 546 2.02 12.12 -21.07
N PRO A 547 3.00 11.22 -21.32
CA PRO A 547 4.05 10.92 -20.35
C PRO A 547 4.97 12.11 -20.06
N GLY A 548 5.35 12.27 -18.80
CA GLY A 548 6.25 13.32 -18.34
C GLY A 548 6.69 13.16 -16.89
N ASP A 549 7.39 14.15 -16.35
CA ASP A 549 7.82 14.16 -14.95
C ASP A 549 6.62 14.36 -14.04
N ILE A 550 6.54 13.55 -12.98
CA ILE A 550 5.51 13.71 -11.95
C ILE A 550 5.98 14.76 -10.93
N TRP A 551 5.19 15.82 -10.79
CA TRP A 551 5.35 16.81 -9.74
C TRP A 551 4.16 16.78 -8.80
N CYS A 552 4.42 16.93 -7.51
CA CYS A 552 3.37 17.02 -6.52
C CYS A 552 3.57 18.18 -5.55
N ASN A 553 2.47 18.62 -4.96
CA ASN A 553 2.46 19.54 -3.84
C ASN A 553 1.39 19.08 -2.85
N CYS A 554 1.80 18.76 -1.63
CA CYS A 554 0.88 18.34 -0.58
C CYS A 554 1.38 18.80 0.79
N TRP A 555 0.51 18.71 1.81
CA TRP A 555 0.89 19.04 3.19
C TRP A 555 1.87 18.05 3.82
N GLY A 556 1.98 16.86 3.22
CA GLY A 556 2.92 15.80 3.61
C GLY A 556 4.35 16.02 3.12
N VAL A 557 4.61 17.05 2.30
CA VAL A 557 5.94 17.27 1.74
C VAL A 557 6.91 17.73 2.82
N SER A 558 8.01 17.00 2.96
CA SER A 558 9.19 17.41 3.69
C SER A 558 9.74 18.69 3.05
N GLU A 559 10.01 19.73 3.83
CA GLU A 559 10.50 20.98 3.25
C GLU A 559 11.99 20.88 2.86
N LYS A 560 12.76 20.12 3.65
CA LYS A 560 14.22 20.07 3.57
C LYS A 560 14.75 18.67 3.85
N TYR A 561 15.80 18.28 3.13
CA TYR A 561 16.64 17.17 3.55
C TYR A 561 17.42 17.55 4.82
N TYR A 562 17.91 16.56 5.56
CA TYR A 562 18.76 16.78 6.72
C TYR A 562 20.22 16.51 6.37
N ASP A 563 21.07 17.48 6.66
CA ASP A 563 22.50 17.38 6.55
C ASP A 563 23.14 18.15 7.71
N THR A 564 23.86 17.43 8.56
CA THR A 564 24.58 18.04 9.69
C THR A 564 25.70 18.97 9.24
N ASN A 565 26.14 18.88 7.98
CA ASN A 565 27.21 19.70 7.42
C ASN A 565 26.70 20.89 6.57
N ASP A 566 25.38 20.97 6.29
CA ASP A 566 24.79 22.07 5.52
C ASP A 566 23.75 22.82 6.39
N VAL A 567 24.10 24.05 6.75
CA VAL A 567 23.27 24.92 7.60
C VAL A 567 21.93 25.26 6.95
N ASN A 568 21.88 25.33 5.61
CA ASN A 568 20.67 25.70 4.89
C ASN A 568 19.77 24.52 4.57
N ASN A 569 20.37 23.33 4.47
CA ASN A 569 19.76 22.07 4.04
C ASN A 569 19.12 22.16 2.64
N MET A 570 19.34 21.15 1.80
CA MET A 570 18.76 21.16 0.45
C MET A 570 17.23 21.13 0.49
N CYS A 571 16.61 22.10 -0.18
CA CYS A 571 15.15 22.16 -0.32
C CYS A 571 14.65 20.98 -1.15
N VAL A 572 13.58 20.36 -0.67
CA VAL A 572 12.90 19.23 -1.36
C VAL A 572 11.99 19.75 -2.47
N THR A 573 11.54 20.99 -2.36
CA THR A 573 10.65 21.65 -3.31
C THR A 573 11.33 22.81 -4.03
N ASN A 574 10.80 23.17 -5.20
CA ASN A 574 11.17 24.41 -5.88
C ASN A 574 10.57 25.65 -5.17
N SER A 575 10.85 26.85 -5.68
CA SER A 575 10.35 28.12 -5.12
C SER A 575 8.83 28.26 -5.08
N GLU A 576 8.10 27.46 -5.87
CA GLU A 576 6.64 27.42 -5.90
C GLU A 576 6.04 26.33 -4.98
N GLY A 577 6.90 25.57 -4.28
CA GLY A 577 6.50 24.49 -3.39
C GLY A 577 6.21 23.16 -4.10
N TRP A 578 6.58 23.00 -5.37
CA TRP A 578 6.44 21.72 -6.08
C TRP A 578 7.63 20.81 -5.81
N HIS A 579 7.37 19.55 -5.50
CA HIS A 579 8.37 18.48 -5.42
C HIS A 579 8.36 17.67 -6.72
N CYS A 580 9.51 17.56 -7.38
CA CYS A 580 9.72 16.61 -8.46
C CYS A 580 10.01 15.24 -7.86
N THR A 581 9.16 14.25 -8.13
CA THR A 581 9.25 12.93 -7.49
C THR A 581 10.42 12.10 -8.03
N GLY A 582 11.00 12.50 -9.16
CA GLY A 582 11.96 11.71 -9.93
C GLY A 582 11.32 10.49 -10.61
N ASP A 583 9.98 10.41 -10.65
CA ASP A 583 9.24 9.39 -11.39
C ASP A 583 8.60 9.98 -12.64
N VAL A 584 8.40 9.11 -13.62
CA VAL A 584 7.74 9.39 -14.89
C VAL A 584 6.34 8.78 -14.86
N GLY A 585 5.36 9.51 -15.37
CA GLY A 585 4.01 9.00 -15.50
C GLY A 585 3.12 9.86 -16.36
N TYR A 586 1.85 9.49 -16.41
CA TYR A 586 0.77 10.24 -17.05
C TYR A 586 -0.51 10.08 -16.24
N TYR A 587 -1.53 10.86 -16.55
CA TYR A 587 -2.91 10.61 -16.10
C TYR A 587 -3.81 10.42 -17.32
N ASP A 588 -4.87 9.61 -17.20
CA ASP A 588 -5.83 9.44 -18.30
C ASP A 588 -6.99 10.43 -18.23
N GLU A 589 -7.98 10.30 -19.12
CA GLU A 589 -9.16 11.18 -19.19
C GLU A 589 -10.02 11.14 -17.92
N ASP A 590 -9.96 10.05 -17.14
CA ASP A 590 -10.67 9.91 -15.87
C ASP A 590 -9.80 10.33 -14.67
N GLY A 591 -8.59 10.85 -14.94
CA GLY A 591 -7.61 11.28 -13.94
C GLY A 591 -6.94 10.14 -13.17
N ASP A 592 -7.03 8.90 -13.65
CA ASP A 592 -6.23 7.79 -13.11
C ASP A 592 -4.75 8.04 -13.43
N ILE A 593 -3.90 7.97 -12.42
CA ILE A 593 -2.47 8.23 -12.53
C ILE A 593 -1.73 6.92 -12.81
N TYR A 594 -0.80 6.93 -13.77
CA TYR A 594 0.02 5.79 -14.14
C TYR A 594 1.49 6.12 -13.97
N VAL A 595 2.15 5.48 -13.00
CA VAL A 595 3.59 5.63 -12.77
C VAL A 595 4.33 4.56 -13.56
N THR A 596 5.17 4.97 -14.51
CA THR A 596 5.75 4.07 -15.50
C THR A 596 7.22 3.74 -15.22
N ASN A 597 8.04 4.75 -14.91
CA ASN A 597 9.50 4.65 -14.85
C ASN A 597 10.08 5.63 -13.82
N ARG A 598 11.38 5.52 -13.54
CA ARG A 598 12.14 6.62 -12.93
C ARG A 598 12.78 7.50 -14.00
N VAL A 599 12.92 8.78 -13.71
CA VAL A 599 13.58 9.75 -14.61
C VAL A 599 15.03 9.36 -14.87
N GLU A 600 15.74 8.87 -13.85
CA GLU A 600 17.13 8.38 -13.95
C GLU A 600 17.30 7.12 -14.82
N ASP A 601 16.20 6.41 -15.09
CA ASP A 601 16.23 5.23 -15.95
C ASP A 601 16.00 5.59 -17.42
N LEU A 602 15.54 6.81 -17.73
CA LEU A 602 15.34 7.25 -19.12
C LEU A 602 16.68 7.33 -19.86
N VAL A 603 16.61 7.18 -21.18
CA VAL A 603 17.77 7.32 -22.06
C VAL A 603 17.65 8.67 -22.77
N ASN A 604 18.63 9.54 -22.55
CA ASN A 604 18.77 10.84 -23.21
C ASN A 604 19.76 10.74 -24.36
N PHE A 605 19.25 10.50 -25.56
CA PHE A 605 20.05 10.46 -26.79
C PHE A 605 19.82 11.76 -27.58
N ARG A 606 20.78 12.69 -27.51
CA ARG A 606 20.68 14.02 -28.13
C ARG A 606 19.38 14.74 -27.72
N GLU A 607 18.53 15.11 -28.68
CA GLU A 607 17.21 15.73 -28.47
C GLU A 607 16.10 14.75 -28.09
N PHE A 608 16.37 13.44 -28.09
CA PHE A 608 15.38 12.41 -27.77
C PHE A 608 15.54 11.91 -26.34
N CYS A 609 14.43 11.90 -25.60
CA CYS A 609 14.31 11.26 -24.29
C CYS A 609 13.26 10.15 -24.39
N PHE A 610 13.63 8.91 -24.04
CA PHE A 610 12.70 7.78 -24.14
C PHE A 610 12.94 6.74 -23.05
N SER A 611 11.90 5.97 -22.77
CA SER A 611 11.98 4.87 -21.79
C SER A 611 12.75 3.68 -22.36
N PRO A 612 13.70 3.09 -21.60
CA PRO A 612 14.37 1.85 -21.96
C PRO A 612 13.40 0.66 -22.09
N THR A 613 12.23 0.71 -21.44
CA THR A 613 11.24 -0.37 -21.48
C THR A 613 10.69 -0.65 -22.88
N ILE A 614 10.75 0.34 -23.79
CA ILE A 614 10.37 0.16 -25.21
C ILE A 614 11.31 -0.86 -25.86
N ILE A 615 12.62 -0.68 -25.64
CA ILE A 615 13.67 -1.56 -26.16
C ILE A 615 13.58 -2.94 -25.49
N GLU A 616 13.42 -2.96 -24.18
CA GLU A 616 13.28 -4.20 -23.40
C GLU A 616 12.11 -5.05 -23.88
N LYS A 617 10.93 -4.44 -24.12
CA LYS A 617 9.75 -5.17 -24.60
C LYS A 617 10.01 -5.83 -25.95
N ILE A 618 10.64 -5.12 -26.88
CA ILE A 618 10.96 -5.63 -28.22
C ILE A 618 11.96 -6.80 -28.15
N ILE A 619 12.99 -6.70 -27.30
CA ILE A 619 13.96 -7.78 -27.11
C ILE A 619 13.32 -8.97 -26.38
N LYS A 620 12.45 -8.72 -25.41
CA LYS A 620 11.77 -9.75 -24.60
C LYS A 620 10.78 -10.60 -25.40
N GLU A 621 10.31 -10.12 -26.56
CA GLU A 621 9.48 -10.90 -27.49
C GLU A 621 10.23 -12.11 -28.08
N GLU A 622 11.57 -12.11 -28.05
CA GLU A 622 12.36 -13.21 -28.58
C GLU A 622 12.32 -14.44 -27.67
N PRO A 623 11.91 -15.63 -28.16
CA PRO A 623 11.65 -16.79 -27.32
C PRO A 623 12.83 -17.25 -26.46
N ALA A 624 14.06 -17.06 -26.93
CA ALA A 624 15.28 -17.48 -26.23
C ALA A 624 15.70 -16.53 -25.08
N VAL A 625 15.18 -15.29 -25.05
CA VAL A 625 15.51 -14.32 -24.01
C VAL A 625 14.75 -14.68 -22.73
N ASP A 626 15.49 -14.82 -21.63
CA ASP A 626 14.91 -15.03 -20.31
C ASP A 626 14.59 -13.69 -19.65
N GLU A 627 15.58 -12.81 -19.48
CA GLU A 627 15.40 -11.46 -18.95
C GLU A 627 16.18 -10.44 -19.77
N VAL A 628 15.71 -9.18 -19.76
CA VAL A 628 16.39 -8.07 -20.41
C VAL A 628 16.26 -6.80 -19.56
N ALA A 629 17.34 -6.04 -19.48
CA ALA A 629 17.36 -4.72 -18.89
C ALA A 629 18.23 -3.79 -19.72
N VAL A 630 17.74 -2.59 -20.01
CA VAL A 630 18.47 -1.58 -20.77
C VAL A 630 18.83 -0.42 -19.85
N VAL A 631 20.09 0.00 -19.90
CA VAL A 631 20.57 1.16 -19.13
C VAL A 631 21.11 2.23 -20.07
N ALA A 632 20.95 3.50 -19.66
CA ALA A 632 21.62 4.62 -20.30
C ALA A 632 23.10 4.63 -19.91
N MET A 633 23.99 4.62 -20.90
CA MET A 633 25.43 4.72 -20.71
C MET A 633 25.90 6.11 -21.15
N PRO A 634 26.63 6.87 -20.31
CA PRO A 634 27.13 8.19 -20.68
C PRO A 634 27.97 8.15 -21.96
N HIS A 635 27.77 9.13 -22.83
CA HIS A 635 28.52 9.31 -24.07
C HIS A 635 28.85 10.79 -24.29
N ASN A 636 30.08 11.08 -24.69
CA ASN A 636 30.62 12.45 -24.77
C ASN A 636 29.91 13.37 -25.79
N VAL A 637 29.41 12.82 -26.89
CA VAL A 637 28.73 13.60 -27.96
C VAL A 637 27.21 13.48 -27.89
N ASP A 638 26.69 12.25 -27.88
CA ASP A 638 25.25 11.97 -27.93
C ASP A 638 24.53 12.01 -26.57
N THR A 639 25.20 12.46 -25.50
CA THR A 639 24.75 12.44 -24.10
C THR A 639 24.70 11.04 -23.50
N GLU A 640 23.83 10.15 -24.00
CA GLU A 640 23.72 8.76 -23.54
C GLU A 640 23.44 7.80 -24.69
N HIS A 641 23.97 6.58 -24.58
CA HIS A 641 23.67 5.46 -25.46
C HIS A 641 22.98 4.33 -24.69
N PRO A 642 21.90 3.72 -25.21
CA PRO A 642 21.30 2.57 -24.55
C PRO A 642 22.19 1.33 -24.69
N MET A 643 22.35 0.58 -23.60
CA MET A 643 23.05 -0.71 -23.55
C MET A 643 22.13 -1.77 -22.97
N ALA A 644 22.04 -2.95 -23.60
CA ALA A 644 21.19 -4.06 -23.14
C ALA A 644 21.98 -5.14 -22.39
N PHE A 645 21.44 -5.57 -21.26
CA PHE A 645 21.85 -6.74 -20.49
C PHE A 645 20.80 -7.83 -20.61
N ILE A 646 21.21 -9.04 -20.92
CA ILE A 646 20.30 -10.13 -21.26
C ILE A 646 20.71 -11.43 -20.57
N THR A 647 19.75 -12.17 -20.04
CA THR A 647 19.91 -13.59 -19.69
C THR A 647 19.17 -14.46 -20.70
N ILE A 648 19.67 -15.67 -20.94
CA ILE A 648 19.13 -16.61 -21.93
C ILE A 648 18.43 -17.76 -21.21
N LYS A 649 17.29 -18.22 -21.73
CA LYS A 649 16.56 -19.33 -21.14
C LYS A 649 17.39 -20.60 -21.12
N LYS A 650 17.22 -21.40 -20.07
CA LYS A 650 17.96 -22.65 -19.91
C LYS A 650 17.76 -23.58 -21.12
N GLY A 651 18.86 -23.96 -21.77
CA GLY A 651 18.86 -24.85 -22.93
C GLY A 651 18.81 -24.14 -24.29
N GLU A 652 18.50 -22.84 -24.30
CA GLU A 652 18.52 -22.01 -25.49
C GLU A 652 19.92 -21.43 -25.78
N ARG A 653 20.12 -20.93 -27.01
CA ARG A 653 21.35 -20.24 -27.40
C ARG A 653 21.03 -19.02 -28.23
N MET A 654 21.69 -17.91 -27.90
CA MET A 654 21.59 -16.65 -28.63
C MET A 654 22.93 -15.94 -28.57
N LYS A 655 23.34 -15.29 -29.67
CA LYS A 655 24.56 -14.50 -29.73
C LYS A 655 24.22 -13.02 -29.58
N LYS A 656 25.18 -12.25 -29.06
CA LYS A 656 25.13 -10.79 -28.99
C LYS A 656 24.64 -10.14 -30.30
N LYS A 657 25.17 -10.62 -31.43
CA LYS A 657 24.85 -10.11 -32.76
C LYS A 657 23.39 -10.33 -33.17
N ASP A 658 22.75 -11.38 -32.68
CA ASP A 658 21.34 -11.65 -32.98
C ASP A 658 20.47 -10.53 -32.37
N ILE A 659 20.75 -10.15 -31.13
CA ILE A 659 20.08 -9.05 -30.42
C ILE A 659 20.35 -7.69 -31.08
N GLU A 660 21.60 -7.43 -31.48
CA GLU A 660 21.96 -6.21 -32.21
C GLU A 660 21.21 -6.11 -33.54
N ASN A 661 21.02 -7.23 -34.25
CA ASN A 661 20.22 -7.26 -35.49
C ASN A 661 18.73 -7.01 -35.20
N ILE A 662 18.17 -7.60 -34.14
CA ILE A 662 16.79 -7.35 -33.71
C ILE A 662 16.58 -5.86 -33.40
N ALA A 663 17.51 -5.25 -32.67
CA ALA A 663 17.51 -3.82 -32.40
C ALA A 663 17.59 -3.01 -33.70
N ALA A 664 18.50 -3.36 -34.62
CA ALA A 664 18.67 -2.70 -35.91
C ALA A 664 17.40 -2.75 -36.78
N GLU A 665 16.66 -3.85 -36.73
CA GLU A 665 15.45 -4.08 -37.53
C GLU A 665 14.20 -3.40 -36.94
N LYS A 666 14.01 -3.52 -35.61
CA LYS A 666 12.75 -3.15 -34.96
C LYS A 666 12.77 -1.77 -34.28
N LEU A 667 13.94 -1.18 -34.01
CA LEU A 667 14.06 0.08 -33.26
C LEU A 667 14.36 1.27 -34.17
N TRP A 668 13.81 2.44 -33.80
CA TRP A 668 14.21 3.69 -34.43
C TRP A 668 15.69 4.01 -34.18
N ASN A 669 16.26 4.84 -35.07
CA ASN A 669 17.68 5.15 -35.04
C ASN A 669 18.15 5.69 -33.68
N CYS A 670 17.36 6.52 -32.99
CA CYS A 670 17.69 7.06 -31.67
C CYS A 670 17.71 6.00 -30.55
N MET A 671 17.03 4.87 -30.73
CA MET A 671 16.88 3.78 -29.75
C MET A 671 17.85 2.61 -29.98
N GLN A 672 18.71 2.69 -31.01
CA GLN A 672 19.69 1.65 -31.31
C GLN A 672 20.67 1.44 -30.15
N LEU A 673 21.00 0.16 -29.87
CA LEU A 673 21.86 -0.29 -28.77
C LEU A 673 23.34 0.06 -28.96
N ARG A 674 23.64 1.36 -29.11
CA ARG A 674 25.00 1.87 -29.34
C ARG A 674 25.94 1.69 -28.16
N GLY A 675 25.39 1.57 -26.94
CA GLY A 675 26.16 1.17 -25.76
C GLY A 675 26.52 -0.32 -25.77
N GLY A 676 25.95 -1.07 -26.72
CA GLY A 676 26.22 -2.49 -26.95
C GLY A 676 25.25 -3.41 -26.22
N VAL A 677 25.56 -4.69 -26.31
CA VAL A 677 24.80 -5.79 -25.70
C VAL A 677 25.74 -6.67 -24.88
N MET A 678 25.27 -7.12 -23.72
CA MET A 678 25.96 -8.06 -22.85
C MET A 678 25.02 -9.19 -22.42
N ILE A 679 25.47 -10.42 -22.62
CA ILE A 679 24.80 -11.61 -22.09
C ILE A 679 25.39 -11.92 -20.72
N LEU A 680 24.52 -12.06 -19.71
CA LEU A 680 24.84 -12.38 -18.33
C LEU A 680 24.43 -13.82 -18.02
N ASP A 681 25.14 -14.43 -17.07
CA ASP A 681 24.73 -15.73 -16.52
C ASP A 681 23.46 -15.60 -15.65
N ARG A 682 23.32 -14.47 -14.95
CA ARG A 682 22.17 -14.16 -14.09
C ARG A 682 21.94 -12.65 -14.03
N MET A 683 20.67 -12.24 -14.02
CA MET A 683 20.28 -10.84 -13.88
C MET A 683 20.36 -10.40 -12.41
N PRO A 684 21.05 -9.28 -12.08
CA PRO A 684 21.08 -8.75 -10.72
C PRO A 684 19.73 -8.14 -10.35
N HIS A 685 19.24 -8.48 -9.16
CA HIS A 685 17.97 -7.98 -8.63
C HIS A 685 18.18 -7.29 -7.28
N GLY A 686 17.43 -6.23 -7.04
CA GLY A 686 17.36 -5.54 -5.76
C GLY A 686 16.56 -6.32 -4.71
N SER A 687 16.55 -5.81 -3.48
CA SER A 687 15.76 -6.39 -2.38
C SER A 687 14.24 -6.27 -2.58
N ASP A 688 13.81 -5.40 -3.49
CA ASP A 688 12.43 -5.25 -3.94
C ASP A 688 12.06 -6.20 -5.10
N GLY A 689 13.00 -7.05 -5.54
CA GLY A 689 12.78 -8.03 -6.61
C GLY A 689 12.84 -7.45 -8.03
N ASN A 690 13.14 -6.16 -8.20
CA ASN A 690 13.32 -5.55 -9.52
C ASN A 690 14.78 -5.65 -9.99
N VAL A 691 15.03 -5.57 -11.29
CA VAL A 691 16.40 -5.53 -11.82
C VAL A 691 17.17 -4.34 -11.25
N ASP A 692 18.36 -4.58 -10.70
CA ASP A 692 19.22 -3.54 -10.13
C ASP A 692 19.99 -2.81 -11.25
N ARG A 693 19.31 -1.85 -11.89
CA ARG A 693 19.90 -1.01 -12.96
C ARG A 693 21.08 -0.18 -12.45
N SER A 694 21.09 0.23 -11.19
CA SER A 694 22.20 1.00 -10.60
C SER A 694 23.46 0.14 -10.47
N TYR A 695 23.31 -1.12 -10.04
CA TYR A 695 24.41 -2.09 -10.06
C TYR A 695 24.94 -2.32 -11.49
N LEU A 696 24.05 -2.51 -12.46
CA LEU A 696 24.43 -2.66 -13.86
C LEU A 696 25.20 -1.43 -14.37
N ARG A 697 24.72 -0.21 -14.12
CA ARG A 697 25.45 1.02 -14.48
C ARG A 697 26.84 1.06 -13.83
N ARG A 698 26.97 0.77 -12.54
CA ARG A 698 28.27 0.83 -11.83
C ARG A 698 29.29 -0.16 -12.36
N VAL A 699 28.92 -1.44 -12.49
CA VAL A 699 29.85 -2.49 -12.92
C VAL A 699 30.41 -2.17 -14.30
N TYR A 700 29.57 -1.63 -15.19
CA TYR A 700 29.99 -1.30 -16.55
C TYR A 700 30.63 0.07 -16.69
N LYS A 701 30.26 1.06 -15.88
CA LYS A 701 31.00 2.32 -15.79
C LYS A 701 32.44 2.08 -15.35
N LYS A 702 32.67 1.25 -14.33
CA LYS A 702 34.03 0.89 -13.88
C LYS A 702 34.85 0.22 -14.98
N LYS A 703 34.26 -0.73 -15.72
CA LYS A 703 34.92 -1.34 -16.88
C LYS A 703 35.17 -0.31 -17.99
N TYR A 704 34.20 0.54 -18.31
CA TYR A 704 34.33 1.56 -19.34
C TYR A 704 35.45 2.55 -19.02
N ASP A 705 35.54 3.01 -17.77
CA ASP A 705 36.61 3.90 -17.29
C ASP A 705 37.99 3.19 -17.32
N GLU A 706 38.06 1.89 -17.03
CA GLU A 706 39.28 1.08 -17.18
C GLU A 706 39.74 0.90 -18.65
N TYR A 707 38.83 1.00 -19.64
CA TYR A 707 39.14 0.89 -21.07
C TYR A 707 39.29 2.25 -21.79
N CYS A 708 38.78 3.34 -21.21
CA CYS A 708 38.71 4.66 -21.85
C CYS A 708 39.56 5.74 -21.19
N ILE A 709 40.31 5.42 -20.13
CA ILE A 709 41.41 6.29 -19.66
C ILE A 709 42.69 5.85 -20.42
N PRO A 710 43.30 6.74 -21.23
CA PRO A 710 44.52 6.43 -21.98
C PRO A 710 45.76 6.21 -21.08
#